data_AF-A0A553G9I6-F1
#
_entry.id   AF-A0A553G9I6-F1
#
_cell.length_a   1.000
_cell.length_b   1.000
_cell.length_c   1.000
_cell.angle_alpha   90.00
_cell.angle_beta   90.00
_cell.angle_gamma   90.00
#
_symmetry.space_group_name_H-M   'P 1'
#
loop_
_entity.id
_entity.type
_entity.pdbx_description
1 polymer ?
#
loop_
_entity_poly.entity_id
_entity_poly.type
_entity_poly.pdbx_seq_one_letter_code
_entity_poly.pdbx_strand_id
1 'polypeptide(L)'
;MRQVLTVILFTVSVLCTAQNHLSIEQEAWLYRIVHKTPVLQQNWKHYFSFDKQAFRKEGRFRSYYDYNAIEAYQKLNPKSLTIHYDRIQSSSYGLISEAAIKLTLWELNLELKKYIYQTDQWNDSLLNKFKLPLNKLLSGVSKKKKQAALNIILNPSLPIFKKVELLDKLNIDAEVQKLVLNTWGEQIAAYSRLKSQHFFGILSNQQNLVATTFLAAGEGSGTAGLLYEYELNPQDSSKRWYGKGIGLFTYQVRVRKNQVVLQPQVSKKLVLPANQAIALHTSLWGLDSSFKPMLIITDDSISYHLFADAATNGLSPNKDVSKGISHIERIDEYRQKKIENPLREIQDNGLLKENYRQKEVLEQQLSTLESEIDSIVQLAPSNTDTIAYKKRLIDAKLSTLSKKENRLKELERQLAQKYKDINTAEASLQKMIDLLGPHPQSWTNEDHLFKYATGASFNTITQDLILPSDSTKRTIEVRLIAAGYTLEGIKKDEVQAYVSLTNAREAKPIVTVLPTHVDTMFQYYYHPDETLPYSPLHFDSRLISQINQHSFVKIKLEELTIADSIKSTDTSYKNLQREYQQPRTLNAKNRTTHIHFQSEADTLNIRILAKCDPVPTRLHLTDSSIREVLNVNASSAENNKYLAALRGLYLLESVLNQTKFKEQKHSIINQLPANDKELSTIIQLIEAEH
;
A
#
# COMPACT_ATOMS: atom_id res chain seq x y z
N MET A 1 -22.60 52.11 -45.79
CA MET A 1 -21.22 52.58 -45.60
C MET A 1 -21.18 53.35 -44.28
N ARG A 2 -20.45 52.87 -43.25
CA ARG A 2 -20.04 53.55 -42.00
C ARG A 2 -21.21 54.05 -41.08
N GLN A 3 -21.30 53.75 -39.79
CA GLN A 3 -20.27 53.61 -38.75
C GLN A 3 -20.75 52.70 -37.60
N VAL A 4 -19.77 51.99 -37.07
CA VAL A 4 -19.80 51.03 -35.96
C VAL A 4 -20.00 51.78 -34.63
N LEU A 5 -20.98 51.36 -33.83
CA LEU A 5 -21.09 51.77 -32.43
C LEU A 5 -20.51 50.65 -31.56
N THR A 6 -19.24 50.80 -31.17
CA THR A 6 -18.53 49.92 -30.25
C THR A 6 -19.00 50.21 -28.84
N VAL A 7 -19.91 49.38 -28.31
CA VAL A 7 -20.21 49.33 -26.87
C VAL A 7 -19.10 48.52 -26.20
N ILE A 8 -18.15 49.22 -25.60
CA ILE A 8 -17.16 48.64 -24.69
C ILE A 8 -17.90 48.30 -23.39
N LEU A 9 -18.31 47.03 -23.25
CA LEU A 9 -18.66 46.44 -21.97
C LEU A 9 -17.36 46.34 -21.13
N PHE A 10 -17.12 47.34 -20.30
CA PHE A 10 -16.16 47.25 -19.20
C PHE A 10 -16.77 46.32 -18.13
N THR A 11 -16.62 45.01 -18.31
CA THR A 11 -16.72 44.07 -17.19
C THR A 11 -15.50 44.30 -16.30
N VAL A 12 -15.66 45.21 -15.34
CA VAL A 12 -14.80 45.31 -14.17
C VAL A 12 -14.88 43.94 -13.49
N SER A 13 -13.91 43.09 -13.81
CA SER A 13 -13.65 41.86 -13.09
C SER A 13 -13.32 42.32 -11.68
N VAL A 14 -14.19 41.96 -10.72
CA VAL A 14 -13.85 42.05 -9.30
C VAL A 14 -12.55 41.27 -9.14
N LEU A 15 -11.44 42.00 -9.07
CA LEU A 15 -10.16 41.52 -8.57
C LEU A 15 -10.43 41.10 -7.14
N CYS A 16 -10.82 39.84 -6.97
CA CYS A 16 -10.67 39.12 -5.73
C CYS A 16 -9.19 39.31 -5.38
N THR A 17 -8.88 40.04 -4.31
CA THR A 17 -7.52 40.14 -3.80
C THR A 17 -7.06 38.72 -3.56
N ALA A 18 -6.25 38.18 -4.48
CA ALA A 18 -5.71 36.85 -4.33
C ALA A 18 -4.94 36.84 -3.01
N GLN A 19 -5.37 36.00 -2.09
CA GLN A 19 -4.65 35.82 -0.84
C GLN A 19 -3.28 35.26 -1.23
N ASN A 20 -2.23 36.09 -1.16
CA ASN A 20 -0.86 35.70 -1.52
C ASN A 20 -0.19 34.86 -0.41
N HIS A 21 -0.92 34.53 0.64
CA HIS A 21 -0.48 33.77 1.79
C HIS A 21 -1.58 32.80 2.21
N LEU A 22 -1.19 31.71 2.85
CA LEU A 22 -2.13 30.80 3.50
C LEU A 22 -2.74 31.48 4.72
N SER A 23 -4.02 31.20 4.99
CA SER A 23 -4.62 31.56 6.28
C SER A 23 -3.99 30.75 7.42
N ILE A 24 -4.09 31.23 8.65
CA ILE A 24 -3.60 30.51 9.84
C ILE A 24 -4.18 29.08 9.92
N GLU A 25 -5.44 28.91 9.52
CA GLU A 25 -6.08 27.60 9.47
C GLU A 25 -5.44 26.70 8.41
N GLN A 26 -5.16 27.24 7.23
CA GLN A 26 -4.51 26.52 6.14
C GLN A 26 -3.04 26.17 6.44
N GLU A 27 -2.32 27.04 7.15
CA GLU A 27 -0.97 26.74 7.64
C GLU A 27 -0.97 25.57 8.63
N ALA A 28 -1.94 25.55 9.55
CA ALA A 28 -2.15 24.45 10.47
C ALA A 28 -2.46 23.12 9.75
N TRP A 29 -3.32 23.17 8.73
CA TRP A 29 -3.62 22.01 7.89
C TRP A 29 -2.40 21.54 7.11
N LEU A 30 -1.62 22.46 6.54
CA LEU A 30 -0.39 22.14 5.82
C LEU A 30 0.61 21.41 6.73
N TYR A 31 0.79 21.88 7.97
CA TYR A 31 1.63 21.20 8.96
C TYR A 31 1.17 19.74 9.19
N ARG A 32 -0.13 19.51 9.41
CA ARG A 32 -0.69 18.17 9.53
C ARG A 32 -0.45 17.32 8.28
N ILE A 33 -0.72 17.86 7.10
CA ILE A 33 -0.56 17.17 5.82
C ILE A 33 0.88 16.72 5.61
N VAL A 34 1.85 17.60 5.87
CA VAL A 34 3.28 17.30 5.76
C VAL A 34 3.66 16.19 6.73
N HIS A 35 3.26 16.26 7.99
CA HIS A 35 3.64 15.25 8.98
C HIS A 35 2.89 13.91 8.85
N LYS A 36 1.76 13.88 8.14
CA LYS A 36 0.95 12.66 7.89
C LYS A 36 1.23 12.00 6.54
N THR A 37 1.84 12.72 5.60
CA THR A 37 2.17 12.20 4.27
C THR A 37 3.64 11.79 4.25
N PRO A 38 3.98 10.50 4.10
CA PRO A 38 5.37 10.06 4.20
C PRO A 38 6.34 10.80 3.27
N VAL A 39 5.98 10.99 1.99
CA VAL A 39 6.80 11.68 0.99
C VAL A 39 7.06 13.14 1.39
N LEU A 40 6.01 13.88 1.74
CA LEU A 40 6.16 15.26 2.25
C LEU A 40 6.90 15.30 3.58
N GLN A 41 6.67 14.34 4.49
CA GLN A 41 7.34 14.28 5.78
C GLN A 41 8.84 14.09 5.61
N GLN A 42 9.25 13.18 4.73
CA GLN A 42 10.66 12.92 4.42
C GLN A 42 11.35 14.18 3.92
N ASN A 43 10.69 14.95 3.04
CA ASN A 43 11.31 16.09 2.39
C ASN A 43 11.15 17.41 3.17
N TRP A 44 10.02 17.63 3.85
CA TRP A 44 9.62 18.95 4.35
C TRP A 44 9.45 19.02 5.86
N LYS A 45 9.53 17.93 6.64
CA LYS A 45 9.33 18.02 8.11
C LYS A 45 10.23 19.07 8.79
N HIS A 46 11.45 19.25 8.29
CA HIS A 46 12.42 20.21 8.81
C HIS A 46 12.19 21.66 8.34
N TYR A 47 11.16 21.89 7.52
CA TYR A 47 10.75 23.23 7.09
C TYR A 47 9.69 23.81 8.02
N PHE A 48 9.28 23.05 9.05
CA PHE A 48 8.33 23.47 10.05
C PHE A 48 9.00 23.44 11.41
N SER A 49 8.91 24.55 12.15
CA SER A 49 9.30 24.63 13.55
C SER A 49 8.04 24.81 14.39
N PHE A 50 7.71 23.79 15.18
CA PHE A 50 6.56 23.79 16.08
C PHE A 50 7.01 23.47 17.50
N ASP A 51 6.94 24.46 18.38
CA ASP A 51 7.38 24.34 19.75
C ASP A 51 6.23 23.80 20.62
N LYS A 52 6.11 22.47 20.73
CA LYS A 52 5.45 21.74 21.85
C LYS A 52 5.44 20.21 21.73
N GLN A 53 6.02 19.54 22.72
CA GLN A 53 5.90 18.08 22.94
C GLN A 53 4.56 17.67 23.58
N ALA A 54 3.76 18.62 24.09
CA ALA A 54 2.59 18.39 24.95
C ALA A 54 1.35 17.77 24.26
N PHE A 55 1.34 17.63 22.93
CA PHE A 55 0.19 17.09 22.18
C PHE A 55 0.31 15.61 21.84
N ARG A 56 1.29 14.92 22.43
CA ARG A 56 1.46 13.47 22.30
C ARG A 56 0.47 12.75 23.21
N LYS A 57 -0.44 11.98 22.62
CA LYS A 57 -1.34 11.07 23.33
C LYS A 57 -0.72 9.68 23.39
N GLU A 58 -0.80 9.04 24.55
CA GLU A 58 -0.47 7.62 24.68
C GLU A 58 -1.65 6.77 24.21
N GLY A 59 -1.46 6.04 23.11
CA GLY A 59 -2.40 5.01 22.66
C GLY A 59 -2.06 3.64 23.23
N ARG A 60 -3.01 2.69 23.11
CA ARG A 60 -2.88 1.32 23.62
C ARG A 60 -1.69 0.55 23.02
N PHE A 61 -1.26 0.93 21.81
CA PHE A 61 -0.17 0.28 21.06
C PHE A 61 0.94 1.23 20.61
N ARG A 62 0.64 2.53 20.43
CA ARG A 62 1.61 3.57 20.03
C ARG A 62 1.17 4.93 20.57
N SER A 63 2.13 5.77 20.93
CA SER A 63 1.85 7.19 21.15
C SER A 63 1.72 7.92 19.82
N TYR A 64 0.78 8.85 19.73
CA TYR A 64 0.48 9.60 18.51
C TYR A 64 0.20 11.07 18.82
N TYR A 65 0.44 11.96 17.86
CA TYR A 65 0.09 13.37 18.00
C TYR A 65 -1.40 13.60 17.77
N ASP A 66 -2.04 14.36 18.65
CA ASP A 66 -3.39 14.86 18.43
C ASP A 66 -3.36 16.10 17.53
N TYR A 67 -3.43 15.86 16.21
CA TYR A 67 -3.41 16.93 15.22
C TYR A 67 -4.62 17.86 15.31
N ASN A 68 -5.78 17.40 15.81
CA ASN A 68 -6.92 18.29 15.99
C ASN A 68 -6.65 19.28 17.13
N ALA A 69 -6.00 18.82 18.21
CA ALA A 69 -5.57 19.69 19.30
C ALA A 69 -4.47 20.66 18.86
N ILE A 70 -3.51 20.21 18.04
CA ILE A 70 -2.48 21.07 17.45
C ILE A 70 -3.11 22.16 16.59
N GLU A 71 -4.03 21.80 15.68
CA GLU A 71 -4.73 22.77 14.84
C GLU A 71 -5.51 23.79 15.68
N ALA A 72 -6.26 23.34 16.69
CA ALA A 72 -7.00 24.22 17.58
C ALA A 72 -6.05 25.16 18.36
N TYR A 73 -4.91 24.63 18.81
CA TYR A 73 -3.90 25.42 19.51
C TYR A 73 -3.27 26.47 18.60
N GLN A 74 -2.92 26.11 17.36
CA GLN A 74 -2.32 27.02 16.36
C GLN A 74 -3.27 28.15 15.98
N LYS A 75 -4.58 27.88 15.86
CA LYS A 75 -5.58 28.94 15.64
C LYS A 75 -5.57 29.99 16.76
N LEU A 76 -5.40 29.56 18.00
CA LEU A 76 -5.32 30.45 19.16
C LEU A 76 -3.92 31.08 19.32
N ASN A 77 -2.88 30.44 18.79
CA ASN A 77 -1.48 30.83 18.96
C ASN A 77 -0.74 30.74 17.61
N PRO A 78 -1.00 31.65 16.65
CA PRO A 78 -0.47 31.51 15.29
C PRO A 78 1.06 31.48 15.22
N LYS A 79 1.73 32.24 16.10
CA LYS A 79 3.20 32.30 16.19
C LYS A 79 3.86 31.01 16.69
N SER A 80 3.09 30.02 17.14
CA SER A 80 3.63 28.74 17.61
C SER A 80 4.15 27.85 16.48
N LEU A 81 3.77 28.15 15.23
CA LEU A 81 4.23 27.46 14.03
C LEU A 81 5.03 28.44 13.17
N THR A 82 6.26 28.08 12.82
CA THR A 82 7.06 28.78 11.81
C THR A 82 7.22 27.89 10.59
N ILE A 83 6.92 28.43 9.41
CA ILE A 83 7.06 27.74 8.11
C ILE A 83 8.17 28.41 7.30
N HIS A 84 9.17 27.64 6.90
CA HIS A 84 10.26 28.08 6.04
C HIS A 84 9.84 28.01 4.56
N TYR A 85 9.03 28.99 4.12
CA TYR A 85 8.51 29.05 2.76
C TYR A 85 9.60 29.13 1.69
N ASP A 86 10.74 29.74 1.97
CA ASP A 86 11.92 29.79 1.10
C ASP A 86 12.41 28.37 0.74
N ARG A 87 12.44 27.46 1.71
CA ARG A 87 12.84 26.07 1.50
C ARG A 87 11.77 25.29 0.73
N ILE A 88 10.50 25.52 1.03
CA ILE A 88 9.37 24.95 0.27
C ILE A 88 9.46 25.39 -1.19
N GLN A 89 9.60 26.69 -1.45
CA GLN A 89 9.72 27.27 -2.79
C GLN A 89 10.93 26.74 -3.57
N SER A 90 12.00 26.31 -2.89
CA SER A 90 13.19 25.70 -3.51
C SER A 90 13.03 24.21 -3.81
N SER A 91 11.99 23.56 -3.31
CA SER A 91 11.75 22.11 -3.47
C SER A 91 11.28 21.75 -4.88
N SER A 92 11.19 20.44 -5.16
CA SER A 92 10.54 19.94 -6.37
C SER A 92 9.08 20.43 -6.46
N TYR A 93 8.67 20.82 -7.67
CA TYR A 93 7.28 21.17 -7.94
C TYR A 93 6.33 19.98 -7.79
N GLY A 94 6.80 18.74 -7.90
CA GLY A 94 5.98 17.56 -7.62
C GLY A 94 5.52 17.54 -6.16
N LEU A 95 6.46 17.72 -5.21
CA LEU A 95 6.16 17.83 -3.78
C LEU A 95 5.22 19.00 -3.47
N ILE A 96 5.43 20.15 -4.13
CA ILE A 96 4.53 21.30 -3.99
C ILE A 96 3.13 20.98 -4.51
N SER A 97 3.04 20.29 -5.64
CA SER A 97 1.78 19.84 -6.20
C SER A 97 1.06 18.85 -5.29
N GLU A 98 1.78 17.93 -4.65
CA GLU A 98 1.21 16.98 -3.68
C GLU A 98 0.66 17.69 -2.44
N ALA A 99 1.42 18.63 -1.88
CA ALA A 99 0.96 19.44 -0.75
C ALA A 99 -0.29 20.26 -1.14
N ALA A 100 -0.28 20.90 -2.31
CA ALA A 100 -1.37 21.72 -2.80
C ALA A 100 -2.67 20.93 -3.00
N ILE A 101 -2.61 19.73 -3.61
CA ILE A 101 -3.82 18.91 -3.79
C ILE A 101 -4.34 18.37 -2.46
N LYS A 102 -3.45 17.94 -1.55
CA LYS A 102 -3.87 17.45 -0.22
C LYS A 102 -4.51 18.54 0.61
N LEU A 103 -3.98 19.76 0.54
CA LEU A 103 -4.57 20.93 1.19
C LEU A 103 -5.95 21.24 0.59
N THR A 104 -6.07 21.18 -0.73
CA THR A 104 -7.34 21.38 -1.45
C THR A 104 -8.42 20.38 -1.03
N LEU A 105 -8.10 19.09 -1.01
CA LEU A 105 -9.05 18.04 -0.64
C LEU A 105 -9.41 18.10 0.84
N TRP A 106 -8.44 18.44 1.70
CA TRP A 106 -8.68 18.61 3.13
C TRP A 106 -9.62 19.78 3.41
N GLU A 107 -9.38 20.94 2.80
CA GLU A 107 -10.25 22.11 2.90
C GLU A 107 -11.67 21.78 2.40
N LEU A 108 -11.80 21.17 1.21
CA LEU A 108 -13.10 20.77 0.66
C LEU A 108 -13.86 19.81 1.60
N ASN A 109 -13.17 18.83 2.19
CA ASN A 109 -13.75 17.91 3.17
C ASN A 109 -14.28 18.65 4.41
N LEU A 110 -13.54 19.63 4.93
CA LEU A 110 -13.98 20.42 6.07
C LEU A 110 -15.16 21.34 5.72
N GLU A 111 -15.11 22.01 4.57
CA GLU A 111 -16.19 22.90 4.12
C GLU A 111 -17.51 22.13 3.92
N LEU A 112 -17.47 20.99 3.24
CA LEU A 112 -18.67 20.16 3.04
C LEU A 112 -19.25 19.61 4.35
N LYS A 113 -18.41 19.25 5.31
CA LYS A 113 -18.86 18.77 6.63
C LYS A 113 -19.56 19.84 7.44
N LYS A 114 -19.06 21.08 7.42
CA LYS A 114 -19.74 22.21 8.09
C LYS A 114 -21.19 22.29 7.61
N TYR A 115 -21.46 22.11 6.32
CA TYR A 115 -22.82 22.16 5.79
C TYR A 115 -23.70 20.98 6.18
N ILE A 116 -23.15 19.77 6.20
CA ILE A 116 -23.94 18.56 6.54
C ILE A 116 -24.34 18.56 8.01
N TYR A 117 -23.48 19.08 8.89
CA TYR A 117 -23.66 18.96 10.34
C TYR A 117 -24.07 20.25 11.05
N GLN A 118 -23.82 21.44 10.50
CA GLN A 118 -23.90 22.72 11.24
C GLN A 118 -24.79 23.79 10.60
N THR A 119 -25.84 23.39 9.85
CA THR A 119 -26.93 24.25 9.26
C THR A 119 -26.65 24.90 7.89
N ASP A 120 -27.74 25.30 7.20
CA ASP A 120 -27.90 25.68 5.77
C ASP A 120 -27.05 26.87 5.24
N GLN A 121 -25.99 27.29 5.94
CA GLN A 121 -25.15 28.41 5.54
C GLN A 121 -24.10 28.00 4.51
N TRP A 122 -24.49 27.87 3.24
CA TRP A 122 -23.55 27.64 2.16
C TRP A 122 -22.73 28.90 1.85
N ASN A 123 -21.43 28.75 1.58
CA ASN A 123 -20.73 29.82 0.84
C ASN A 123 -21.23 29.80 -0.62
N ASP A 124 -21.35 30.97 -1.25
CA ASP A 124 -21.91 31.09 -2.59
C ASP A 124 -21.14 30.26 -3.63
N SER A 125 -19.83 30.12 -3.46
CA SER A 125 -18.97 29.33 -4.35
C SER A 125 -19.33 27.83 -4.33
N LEU A 126 -19.50 27.23 -3.15
CA LEU A 126 -19.82 25.81 -2.99
C LEU A 126 -21.29 25.53 -3.29
N LEU A 127 -22.18 26.48 -3.00
CA LEU A 127 -23.59 26.41 -3.39
C LEU A 127 -23.69 26.29 -4.92
N ASN A 128 -23.03 27.21 -5.63
CA ASN A 128 -23.07 27.29 -7.08
C ASN A 128 -22.34 26.14 -7.76
N LYS A 129 -21.21 25.67 -7.20
CA LYS A 129 -20.42 24.58 -7.79
C LYS A 129 -21.00 23.19 -7.51
N PHE A 130 -21.51 22.93 -6.31
CA PHE A 130 -21.92 21.58 -5.91
C PHE A 130 -23.43 21.45 -5.75
N LYS A 131 -24.05 22.23 -4.87
CA LYS A 131 -25.47 21.99 -4.52
C LYS A 131 -26.43 22.32 -5.66
N LEU A 132 -26.29 23.47 -6.35
CA LEU A 132 -27.23 23.87 -7.41
C LEU A 132 -27.23 22.90 -8.61
N PRO A 133 -26.09 22.46 -9.17
CA PRO A 133 -26.06 21.50 -10.27
C PRO A 133 -26.74 20.17 -9.90
N LEU A 134 -26.42 19.62 -8.73
CA LEU A 134 -27.02 18.37 -8.24
C LEU A 134 -28.53 18.53 -7.98
N ASN A 135 -28.93 19.67 -7.42
CA ASN A 135 -30.33 20.00 -7.15
C ASN A 135 -31.16 20.12 -8.45
N LYS A 136 -30.56 20.59 -9.55
CA LYS A 136 -31.21 20.67 -10.87
C LYS A 136 -31.47 19.28 -11.47
N LEU A 137 -30.50 18.36 -11.34
CA LEU A 137 -30.62 16.98 -11.82
C LEU A 137 -31.68 16.17 -11.06
N LEU A 138 -31.92 16.52 -9.79
CA LEU A 138 -32.93 15.89 -8.94
C LEU A 138 -34.30 16.59 -9.00
N SER A 139 -34.58 17.41 -10.03
CA SER A 139 -35.83 18.20 -10.11
C SER A 139 -37.11 17.34 -10.18
N GLY A 140 -37.06 16.19 -10.85
CA GLY A 140 -38.16 15.22 -10.92
C GLY A 140 -38.31 14.30 -9.70
N VAL A 141 -37.44 14.44 -8.69
CA VAL A 141 -37.46 13.62 -7.48
C VAL A 141 -38.24 14.33 -6.37
N SER A 142 -39.04 13.58 -5.61
CA SER A 142 -39.83 14.16 -4.50
C SER A 142 -38.95 14.89 -3.48
N LYS A 143 -39.44 16.00 -2.91
CA LYS A 143 -38.68 16.89 -2.01
C LYS A 143 -37.94 16.14 -0.89
N LYS A 144 -38.59 15.16 -0.25
CA LYS A 144 -38.01 14.34 0.82
C LYS A 144 -36.84 13.48 0.31
N LYS A 145 -37.04 12.76 -0.80
CA LYS A 145 -36.00 11.92 -1.41
C LYS A 145 -34.84 12.75 -1.95
N LYS A 146 -35.15 13.92 -2.51
CA LYS A 146 -34.17 14.87 -3.03
C LYS A 146 -33.22 15.37 -1.94
N GLN A 147 -33.74 15.78 -0.79
CA GLN A 147 -32.90 16.20 0.33
C GLN A 147 -32.03 15.05 0.85
N ALA A 148 -32.60 13.84 0.97
CA ALA A 148 -31.85 12.66 1.37
C ALA A 148 -30.72 12.33 0.39
N ALA A 149 -30.99 12.38 -0.92
CA ALA A 149 -29.99 12.17 -1.96
C ALA A 149 -28.86 13.20 -1.84
N LEU A 150 -29.17 14.49 -1.72
CA LEU A 150 -28.17 15.54 -1.56
C LEU A 150 -27.27 15.29 -0.33
N ASN A 151 -27.85 14.89 0.81
CA ASN A 151 -27.08 14.57 2.01
C ASN A 151 -26.12 13.38 1.79
N ILE A 152 -26.55 12.37 1.03
CA ILE A 152 -25.71 11.21 0.66
C ILE A 152 -24.56 11.64 -0.27
N ILE A 153 -24.87 12.39 -1.32
CA ILE A 153 -23.90 12.76 -2.37
C ILE A 153 -22.87 13.75 -1.83
N LEU A 154 -23.31 14.74 -1.05
CA LEU A 154 -22.43 15.78 -0.54
C LEU A 154 -21.54 15.30 0.62
N ASN A 155 -21.84 14.14 1.22
CA ASN A 155 -21.03 13.60 2.32
C ASN A 155 -19.61 13.23 1.85
N PRO A 156 -18.57 13.99 2.25
CA PRO A 156 -17.22 13.77 1.75
C PRO A 156 -16.56 12.53 2.34
N SER A 157 -17.10 11.95 3.40
CA SER A 157 -16.56 10.72 4.02
C SER A 157 -17.36 9.47 3.68
N LEU A 158 -18.42 9.60 2.87
CA LEU A 158 -19.17 8.45 2.40
C LEU A 158 -18.54 7.93 1.10
N PRO A 159 -17.99 6.71 1.06
CA PRO A 159 -17.37 6.16 -0.15
C PRO A 159 -18.40 5.91 -1.26
N ILE A 160 -17.93 5.89 -2.51
CA ILE A 160 -18.82 5.89 -3.68
C ILE A 160 -19.74 4.66 -3.74
N PHE A 161 -19.25 3.48 -3.38
CA PHE A 161 -20.08 2.26 -3.38
C PHE A 161 -21.28 2.41 -2.45
N LYS A 162 -21.07 3.09 -1.31
CA LYS A 162 -22.10 3.32 -0.31
C LYS A 162 -23.05 4.42 -0.74
N LYS A 163 -22.56 5.43 -1.46
CA LYS A 163 -23.44 6.41 -2.14
C LYS A 163 -24.39 5.70 -3.10
N VAL A 164 -23.88 4.79 -3.94
CA VAL A 164 -24.70 3.98 -4.86
C VAL A 164 -25.75 3.16 -4.09
N GLU A 165 -25.33 2.40 -3.07
CA GLU A 165 -26.23 1.58 -2.26
C GLU A 165 -27.35 2.41 -1.59
N LEU A 166 -27.02 3.59 -1.04
CA LEU A 166 -27.99 4.43 -0.35
C LEU A 166 -28.92 5.18 -1.33
N LEU A 167 -28.43 5.57 -2.52
CA LEU A 167 -29.27 6.17 -3.56
C LEU A 167 -30.26 5.15 -4.13
N ASP A 168 -29.84 3.90 -4.29
CA ASP A 168 -30.71 2.81 -4.73
C ASP A 168 -31.87 2.58 -3.74
N LYS A 169 -31.57 2.60 -2.43
CA LYS A 169 -32.58 2.53 -1.36
C LYS A 169 -33.60 3.68 -1.36
N LEU A 170 -33.29 4.82 -2.00
CA LEU A 170 -34.25 5.91 -2.16
C LEU A 170 -35.22 5.68 -3.34
N ASN A 171 -35.07 4.59 -4.09
CA ASN A 171 -35.82 4.30 -5.32
C ASN A 171 -35.76 5.51 -6.27
N ILE A 172 -34.55 6.01 -6.53
CA ILE A 172 -34.27 7.02 -7.56
C ILE A 172 -33.91 6.27 -8.84
N ASP A 173 -34.36 6.76 -9.99
CA ASP A 173 -34.05 6.16 -11.29
C ASP A 173 -32.53 6.00 -11.51
N ALA A 174 -32.11 4.87 -12.08
CA ALA A 174 -30.70 4.53 -12.22
C ALA A 174 -29.93 5.50 -13.14
N GLU A 175 -30.55 6.06 -14.17
CA GLU A 175 -29.92 7.08 -15.01
C GLU A 175 -29.78 8.40 -14.26
N VAL A 176 -30.77 8.78 -13.42
CA VAL A 176 -30.65 9.94 -12.54
C VAL A 176 -29.52 9.75 -11.53
N GLN A 177 -29.42 8.58 -10.90
CA GLN A 177 -28.31 8.27 -10.00
C GLN A 177 -26.94 8.40 -10.69
N LYS A 178 -26.81 7.83 -11.90
CA LYS A 178 -25.60 7.94 -12.73
C LYS A 178 -25.23 9.40 -13.03
N LEU A 179 -26.19 10.20 -13.50
CA LEU A 179 -25.96 11.61 -13.83
C LEU A 179 -25.45 12.39 -12.62
N VAL A 180 -26.08 12.18 -11.47
CA VAL A 180 -25.76 12.89 -10.24
C VAL A 180 -24.39 12.49 -9.67
N LEU A 181 -24.05 11.20 -9.70
CA LEU A 181 -22.75 10.71 -9.24
C LEU A 181 -21.59 11.10 -10.18
N ASN A 182 -21.80 11.06 -11.50
CA ASN A 182 -20.80 11.53 -12.46
C ASN A 182 -20.59 13.06 -12.34
N THR A 183 -21.68 13.83 -12.20
CA THR A 183 -21.61 15.29 -11.97
C THR A 183 -20.86 15.59 -10.68
N TRP A 184 -21.08 14.83 -9.61
CA TRP A 184 -20.32 14.96 -8.36
C TRP A 184 -18.81 14.80 -8.58
N GLY A 185 -18.38 13.74 -9.26
CA GLY A 185 -16.98 13.49 -9.59
C GLY A 185 -16.36 14.60 -10.45
N GLU A 186 -17.09 15.07 -11.46
CA GLU A 186 -16.66 16.16 -12.34
C GLU A 186 -16.47 17.48 -11.58
N GLN A 187 -17.38 17.82 -10.67
CA GLN A 187 -17.27 19.04 -9.84
C GLN A 187 -16.08 18.97 -8.88
N ILE A 188 -15.81 17.80 -8.27
CA ILE A 188 -14.61 17.62 -7.45
C ILE A 188 -13.35 17.80 -8.29
N ALA A 189 -13.27 17.19 -9.47
CA ALA A 189 -12.11 17.31 -10.35
C ALA A 189 -11.88 18.77 -10.78
N ALA A 190 -12.94 19.49 -11.14
CA ALA A 190 -12.88 20.90 -11.54
C ALA A 190 -12.46 21.81 -10.38
N TYR A 191 -13.06 21.63 -9.19
CA TYR A 191 -12.70 22.37 -7.98
C TYR A 191 -11.24 22.11 -7.61
N SER A 192 -10.84 20.83 -7.59
CA SER A 192 -9.51 20.39 -7.21
C SER A 192 -8.45 20.98 -8.13
N ARG A 193 -8.68 20.98 -9.45
CA ARG A 193 -7.76 21.59 -10.42
C ARG A 193 -7.53 23.08 -10.13
N LEU A 194 -8.61 23.86 -9.98
CA LEU A 194 -8.49 25.30 -9.77
C LEU A 194 -7.87 25.66 -8.42
N LYS A 195 -8.31 24.98 -7.35
CA LYS A 195 -7.87 25.30 -5.99
C LYS A 195 -6.47 24.77 -5.69
N SER A 196 -6.08 23.62 -6.26
CA SER A 196 -4.69 23.14 -6.19
C SER A 196 -3.74 24.05 -6.98
N GLN A 197 -4.14 24.57 -8.14
CA GLN A 197 -3.37 25.60 -8.85
C GLN A 197 -3.15 26.86 -8.00
N HIS A 198 -4.18 27.31 -7.28
CA HIS A 198 -4.07 28.44 -6.38
C HIS A 198 -3.08 28.17 -5.23
N PHE A 199 -3.22 27.05 -4.51
CA PHE A 199 -2.28 26.71 -3.44
C PHE A 199 -0.86 26.43 -3.96
N PHE A 200 -0.72 25.83 -5.14
CA PHE A 200 0.56 25.67 -5.80
C PHE A 200 1.22 27.03 -6.04
N GLY A 201 0.46 28.02 -6.53
CA GLY A 201 0.95 29.38 -6.73
C GLY A 201 1.45 30.04 -5.45
N ILE A 202 0.72 29.87 -4.34
CA ILE A 202 1.13 30.38 -3.01
C ILE A 202 2.43 29.69 -2.54
N LEU A 203 2.50 28.36 -2.64
CA LEU A 203 3.61 27.57 -2.12
C LEU A 203 4.88 27.68 -2.96
N SER A 204 4.76 27.81 -4.28
CA SER A 204 5.89 27.88 -5.21
C SER A 204 6.30 29.32 -5.57
N ASN A 205 5.43 30.30 -5.33
CA ASN A 205 5.53 31.66 -5.85
C ASN A 205 5.59 31.72 -7.40
N GLN A 206 5.12 30.68 -8.09
CA GLN A 206 5.19 30.52 -9.55
C GLN A 206 3.97 29.76 -10.10
N GLN A 207 3.76 29.83 -11.41
CA GLN A 207 2.65 29.15 -12.11
C GLN A 207 3.18 28.04 -13.02
N ASN A 208 3.78 27.00 -12.42
CA ASN A 208 4.44 25.89 -13.13
C ASN A 208 3.65 24.57 -13.13
N LEU A 209 2.38 24.60 -12.69
CA LEU A 209 1.49 23.44 -12.72
C LEU A 209 0.77 23.36 -14.07
N VAL A 210 1.17 22.41 -14.91
CA VAL A 210 0.73 22.28 -16.30
C VAL A 210 -0.61 21.58 -16.41
N ALA A 211 -0.72 20.38 -15.83
CA ALA A 211 -1.92 19.56 -15.92
C ALA A 211 -2.06 18.64 -14.71
N THR A 212 -3.29 18.28 -14.36
CA THR A 212 -3.59 17.41 -13.21
C THR A 212 -4.76 16.50 -13.52
N THR A 213 -4.74 15.28 -12.98
CA THR A 213 -5.84 14.32 -13.15
C THR A 213 -5.92 13.36 -11.97
N PHE A 214 -7.12 12.89 -11.67
CA PHE A 214 -7.36 11.76 -10.78
C PHE A 214 -7.44 10.46 -11.57
N LEU A 215 -6.94 9.40 -10.96
CA LEU A 215 -7.11 8.01 -11.36
C LEU A 215 -7.62 7.23 -10.15
N ALA A 216 -8.48 6.24 -10.40
CA ALA A 216 -8.99 5.37 -9.36
C ALA A 216 -9.15 3.96 -9.91
N ALA A 217 -8.64 2.97 -9.17
CA ALA A 217 -8.80 1.55 -9.44
C ALA A 217 -9.40 0.87 -8.21
N GLY A 218 -10.32 -0.08 -8.42
CA GLY A 218 -11.00 -0.78 -7.32
C GLY A 218 -12.52 -0.74 -7.42
N GLU A 219 -13.17 -1.20 -6.36
CA GLU A 219 -14.64 -1.23 -6.21
C GLU A 219 -15.22 -0.06 -5.39
N GLY A 220 -14.38 0.92 -5.03
CA GLY A 220 -14.84 2.16 -4.40
C GLY A 220 -15.33 2.00 -2.95
N SER A 221 -14.88 0.96 -2.25
CA SER A 221 -15.29 0.61 -0.87
C SER A 221 -14.68 1.50 0.22
N GLY A 222 -13.54 2.09 -0.06
CA GLY A 222 -12.83 3.02 0.79
C GLY A 222 -11.97 2.34 1.86
N THR A 223 -10.69 2.06 1.62
CA THR A 223 -9.78 1.48 2.65
C THR A 223 -9.12 2.52 3.56
N ALA A 224 -8.73 3.71 3.05
CA ALA A 224 -8.04 4.75 3.81
C ALA A 224 -8.50 6.18 3.48
N GLY A 225 -8.68 7.03 4.50
CA GLY A 225 -9.00 8.45 4.32
C GLY A 225 -7.81 9.27 3.78
N LEU A 226 -8.06 10.55 3.42
CA LEU A 226 -7.07 11.45 2.79
C LEU A 226 -5.70 11.51 3.48
N LEU A 227 -5.68 11.35 4.82
CA LEU A 227 -4.48 11.36 5.67
C LEU A 227 -4.42 10.11 6.59
N TYR A 228 -4.98 8.98 6.14
CA TYR A 228 -5.12 7.74 6.94
C TYR A 228 -5.94 7.91 8.21
N GLU A 229 -6.87 8.87 8.18
CA GLU A 229 -7.74 9.17 9.29
C GLU A 229 -9.14 8.65 9.04
N TYR A 230 -9.77 8.22 10.12
CA TYR A 230 -11.13 7.72 10.09
C TYR A 230 -12.02 8.57 10.99
N GLU A 231 -13.31 8.54 10.70
CA GLU A 231 -14.32 9.12 11.54
C GLU A 231 -15.58 8.27 11.54
N LEU A 232 -16.33 8.37 12.64
CA LEU A 232 -17.63 7.76 12.75
C LEU A 232 -18.62 8.54 11.89
N ASN A 233 -19.38 7.86 11.04
CA ASN A 233 -20.49 8.49 10.35
C ASN A 233 -21.74 8.50 11.26
N PRO A 234 -22.26 9.67 11.67
CA PRO A 234 -23.43 9.75 12.54
C PRO A 234 -24.71 9.18 11.90
N GLN A 235 -24.76 9.13 10.56
CA GLN A 235 -25.91 8.62 9.82
C GLN A 235 -25.85 7.12 9.53
N ASP A 236 -24.75 6.45 9.90
CA ASP A 236 -24.62 5.00 9.74
C ASP A 236 -24.96 4.29 11.05
N SER A 237 -26.09 3.59 11.07
CA SER A 237 -26.54 2.79 12.22
C SER A 237 -25.57 1.68 12.61
N SER A 238 -24.68 1.26 11.70
CA SER A 238 -23.68 0.22 11.95
C SER A 238 -22.46 0.70 12.74
N LYS A 239 -22.38 2.00 13.08
CA LYS A 239 -21.23 2.63 13.78
C LYS A 239 -19.88 2.33 13.11
N ARG A 240 -19.88 2.12 11.79
CA ARG A 240 -18.66 1.91 11.02
C ARG A 240 -17.87 3.21 10.89
N TRP A 241 -16.56 3.06 10.95
CA TRP A 241 -15.61 4.14 10.73
C TRP A 241 -15.30 4.23 9.24
N TYR A 242 -15.46 5.40 8.64
CA TYR A 242 -15.08 5.66 7.25
C TYR A 242 -13.85 6.54 7.20
N GLY A 243 -13.04 6.37 6.15
CA GLY A 243 -11.92 7.25 5.88
C GLY A 243 -12.39 8.69 5.69
N LYS A 244 -11.77 9.65 6.37
CA LYS A 244 -12.08 11.07 6.21
C LYS A 244 -11.81 11.50 4.76
N GLY A 245 -12.81 12.09 4.11
CA GLY A 245 -12.68 12.61 2.75
C GLY A 245 -12.66 11.55 1.65
N ILE A 246 -12.92 10.28 1.97
CA ILE A 246 -12.86 9.16 1.01
C ILE A 246 -13.92 9.25 -0.11
N GLY A 247 -15.02 9.95 0.13
CA GLY A 247 -16.05 10.24 -0.86
C GLY A 247 -15.68 11.36 -1.85
N LEU A 248 -14.52 11.99 -1.68
CA LEU A 248 -13.96 12.97 -2.62
C LEU A 248 -13.16 12.30 -3.74
N PHE A 249 -12.88 11.00 -3.67
CA PHE A 249 -12.23 10.31 -4.77
C PHE A 249 -13.20 10.12 -5.93
N THR A 250 -12.72 10.41 -7.14
CA THR A 250 -13.55 10.46 -8.34
C THR A 250 -13.59 9.10 -9.02
N TYR A 251 -14.78 8.49 -9.04
CA TYR A 251 -15.09 7.30 -9.83
C TYR A 251 -16.14 7.68 -10.88
N GLN A 252 -16.10 7.02 -12.05
CA GLN A 252 -17.21 7.08 -12.99
C GLN A 252 -18.19 5.95 -12.68
N VAL A 253 -19.44 6.15 -13.07
CA VAL A 253 -20.48 5.13 -12.99
C VAL A 253 -21.22 4.99 -14.31
N ARG A 254 -21.72 3.78 -14.56
CA ARG A 254 -22.57 3.45 -15.71
C ARG A 254 -23.79 2.65 -15.25
N VAL A 255 -24.83 2.60 -16.09
CA VAL A 255 -26.01 1.76 -15.82
C VAL A 255 -25.87 0.43 -16.54
N ARG A 256 -26.12 -0.67 -15.83
CA ARG A 256 -26.19 -2.02 -16.38
C ARG A 256 -27.37 -2.74 -15.74
N LYS A 257 -28.28 -3.29 -16.56
CA LYS A 257 -29.50 -3.97 -16.07
C LYS A 257 -30.29 -3.13 -15.05
N ASN A 258 -30.47 -1.84 -15.33
CA ASN A 258 -31.15 -0.87 -14.46
C ASN A 258 -30.51 -0.68 -13.07
N GLN A 259 -29.23 -1.02 -12.91
CA GLN A 259 -28.46 -0.77 -11.70
C GLN A 259 -27.21 0.04 -12.02
N VAL A 260 -26.84 0.94 -11.11
CA VAL A 260 -25.59 1.69 -11.23
C VAL A 260 -24.42 0.80 -10.85
N VAL A 261 -23.45 0.69 -11.74
CA VAL A 261 -22.20 -0.05 -11.51
C VAL A 261 -21.01 0.88 -11.69
N LEU A 262 -19.99 0.67 -10.86
CA LEU A 262 -18.76 1.46 -10.91
C LEU A 262 -17.97 1.17 -12.18
N GLN A 263 -17.38 2.23 -12.72
CA GLN A 263 -16.44 2.20 -13.83
C GLN A 263 -15.18 2.95 -13.37
N PRO A 264 -14.15 2.23 -12.90
CA PRO A 264 -12.95 2.87 -12.39
C PRO A 264 -12.22 3.64 -13.50
N GLN A 265 -11.78 4.86 -13.19
CA GLN A 265 -11.04 5.72 -14.13
C GLN A 265 -9.55 5.41 -14.00
N VAL A 266 -9.14 4.31 -14.62
CA VAL A 266 -7.82 3.71 -14.43
C VAL A 266 -6.74 4.28 -15.35
N SER A 267 -7.09 5.02 -16.41
CA SER A 267 -6.09 5.70 -17.24
C SER A 267 -6.54 7.06 -17.76
N LYS A 268 -5.55 7.91 -18.09
CA LYS A 268 -5.76 9.22 -18.71
C LYS A 268 -4.62 9.56 -19.66
N LYS A 269 -4.97 10.13 -20.82
CA LYS A 269 -4.00 10.74 -21.74
C LYS A 269 -3.71 12.19 -21.32
N LEU A 270 -2.44 12.56 -21.25
CA LEU A 270 -1.96 13.88 -20.88
C LEU A 270 -1.05 14.42 -21.98
N VAL A 271 -1.19 15.70 -22.31
CA VAL A 271 -0.38 16.36 -23.33
C VAL A 271 0.84 17.00 -22.69
N LEU A 272 2.02 16.64 -23.18
CA LEU A 272 3.29 17.26 -22.82
C LEU A 272 3.57 18.46 -23.74
N PRO A 273 3.93 19.63 -23.19
CA PRO A 273 4.34 20.78 -23.98
C PRO A 273 5.67 20.53 -24.69
N ALA A 274 5.88 21.23 -25.82
CA ALA A 274 7.14 21.20 -26.56
C ALA A 274 8.22 22.05 -25.86
N ASN A 275 9.48 21.74 -26.13
CA ASN A 275 10.71 22.43 -25.70
C ASN A 275 10.85 22.59 -24.18
N GLN A 276 10.26 21.67 -23.42
CA GLN A 276 10.29 21.73 -21.97
C GLN A 276 10.37 20.33 -21.36
N ALA A 277 11.31 20.13 -20.45
CA ALA A 277 11.34 18.93 -19.62
C ALA A 277 10.19 19.00 -18.60
N ILE A 278 9.55 17.87 -18.34
CA ILE A 278 8.36 17.79 -17.49
C ILE A 278 8.59 16.80 -16.36
N ALA A 279 8.24 17.21 -15.15
CA ALA A 279 8.14 16.33 -14.00
C ALA A 279 6.70 15.82 -13.88
N LEU A 280 6.55 14.50 -14.00
CA LEU A 280 5.33 13.78 -13.64
C LEU A 280 5.44 13.31 -12.20
N HIS A 281 4.55 13.79 -11.35
CA HIS A 281 4.48 13.42 -9.94
C HIS A 281 3.16 12.70 -9.66
N THR A 282 3.20 11.71 -8.76
CA THR A 282 1.99 10.97 -8.37
C THR A 282 1.86 10.85 -6.86
N SER A 283 0.71 11.30 -6.34
CA SER A 283 0.31 11.06 -4.95
C SER A 283 -0.69 9.91 -4.88
N LEU A 284 -0.45 8.95 -3.98
CA LEU A 284 -1.24 7.73 -3.85
C LEU A 284 -2.04 7.68 -2.53
N TRP A 285 -3.20 7.03 -2.59
CA TRP A 285 -4.05 6.71 -1.44
C TRP A 285 -4.60 5.28 -1.56
N GLY A 286 -5.00 4.72 -0.41
CA GLY A 286 -5.74 3.47 -0.34
C GLY A 286 -4.90 2.19 -0.43
N LEU A 287 -3.57 2.29 -0.40
CA LEU A 287 -2.65 1.15 -0.53
C LEU A 287 -2.86 0.10 0.59
N ASP A 288 -3.04 -1.15 0.20
CA ASP A 288 -3.04 -2.33 1.07
C ASP A 288 -1.69 -3.07 0.97
N SER A 289 -1.06 -3.37 2.11
CA SER A 289 0.21 -4.11 2.17
C SER A 289 0.20 -5.50 1.54
N SER A 290 -0.97 -6.08 1.31
CA SER A 290 -1.16 -7.37 0.64
C SER A 290 -0.94 -7.27 -0.87
N PHE A 291 -1.02 -6.07 -1.42
CA PHE A 291 -1.03 -5.80 -2.85
C PHE A 291 0.02 -4.76 -3.22
N LYS A 292 0.47 -4.84 -4.47
CA LYS A 292 1.47 -3.94 -5.05
C LYS A 292 0.90 -3.31 -6.31
N PRO A 293 0.10 -2.22 -6.18
CA PRO A 293 -0.36 -1.46 -7.32
C PRO A 293 0.78 -0.97 -8.19
N MET A 294 0.49 -0.75 -9.46
CA MET A 294 1.47 -0.28 -10.44
C MET A 294 0.95 0.97 -11.13
N LEU A 295 1.85 1.92 -11.35
CA LEU A 295 1.66 3.04 -12.25
C LEU A 295 2.45 2.76 -13.53
N ILE A 296 1.76 2.74 -14.66
CA ILE A 296 2.34 2.57 -15.99
C ILE A 296 2.24 3.90 -16.72
N ILE A 297 3.38 4.45 -17.11
CA ILE A 297 3.45 5.65 -17.96
C ILE A 297 3.86 5.17 -19.35
N THR A 298 2.95 5.26 -20.31
CA THR A 298 3.21 4.91 -21.72
C THR A 298 3.48 6.18 -22.51
N ASP A 299 4.59 6.18 -23.22
CA ASP A 299 5.08 7.28 -24.02
C ASP A 299 5.40 6.72 -25.42
N ASP A 300 4.47 6.92 -26.36
CA ASP A 300 4.46 6.27 -27.67
C ASP A 300 4.63 4.73 -27.61
N SER A 301 5.83 4.24 -27.94
CA SER A 301 6.15 2.81 -28.05
C SER A 301 6.83 2.24 -26.81
N ILE A 302 7.07 3.05 -25.78
CA ILE A 302 7.78 2.63 -24.56
C ILE A 302 6.91 2.81 -23.32
N SER A 303 7.26 2.10 -22.24
CA SER A 303 6.58 2.23 -20.95
C SER A 303 7.53 2.27 -19.76
N TYR A 304 7.17 3.08 -18.77
CA TYR A 304 7.84 3.17 -17.47
C TYR A 304 6.94 2.52 -16.41
N HIS A 305 7.49 1.55 -15.67
CA HIS A 305 6.74 0.78 -14.67
C HIS A 305 7.19 1.20 -13.28
N LEU A 306 6.25 1.69 -12.48
CA LEU A 306 6.50 2.08 -11.09
C LEU A 306 5.60 1.29 -10.15
N PHE A 307 6.20 0.63 -9.17
CA PHE A 307 5.51 -0.19 -8.18
C PHE A 307 5.26 0.62 -6.91
N ALA A 308 4.02 0.61 -6.44
CA ALA A 308 3.65 1.24 -5.19
C ALA A 308 4.11 0.41 -3.98
N ASP A 309 4.51 1.09 -2.92
CA ASP A 309 4.85 0.48 -1.64
C ASP A 309 3.89 1.00 -0.56
N ALA A 310 3.11 0.11 0.03
CA ALA A 310 2.19 0.45 1.12
C ALA A 310 2.91 0.92 2.40
N ALA A 311 4.19 0.57 2.61
CA ALA A 311 4.92 0.98 3.80
C ALA A 311 5.37 2.45 3.71
N THR A 312 5.83 2.88 2.55
CA THR A 312 6.32 4.24 2.31
C THR A 312 5.31 5.15 1.63
N ASN A 313 4.20 4.62 1.10
CA ASN A 313 3.27 5.32 0.21
C ASN A 313 3.94 5.97 -1.01
N GLY A 314 5.11 5.43 -1.40
CA GLY A 314 5.87 5.86 -2.56
C GLY A 314 5.79 4.86 -3.71
N LEU A 315 6.42 5.24 -4.80
CA LEU A 315 6.64 4.50 -6.02
C LEU A 315 8.13 4.17 -6.17
N SER A 316 8.42 3.03 -6.80
CA SER A 316 9.78 2.60 -7.14
C SER A 316 9.78 1.82 -8.46
N PRO A 317 10.76 2.01 -9.36
CA PRO A 317 10.95 1.14 -10.52
C PRO A 317 11.40 -0.28 -10.13
N ASN A 318 11.98 -0.43 -8.93
CA ASN A 318 12.41 -1.71 -8.41
C ASN A 318 11.25 -2.44 -7.72
N LYS A 319 10.79 -3.53 -8.36
CA LYS A 319 9.70 -4.38 -7.87
C LYS A 319 9.98 -5.04 -6.52
N ASP A 320 11.25 -5.22 -6.14
CA ASP A 320 11.64 -6.00 -4.96
C ASP A 320 11.59 -5.17 -3.67
N VAL A 321 11.43 -3.84 -3.78
CA VAL A 321 11.39 -2.93 -2.62
C VAL A 321 10.04 -2.99 -1.89
N SER A 322 8.95 -3.23 -2.62
CA SER A 322 7.60 -3.28 -2.06
C SER A 322 7.15 -4.70 -1.72
N LYS A 323 6.35 -4.83 -0.66
CA LYS A 323 5.70 -6.09 -0.28
C LYS A 323 4.36 -6.24 -0.98
N GLY A 324 3.81 -7.45 -0.96
CA GLY A 324 2.52 -7.77 -1.59
C GLY A 324 2.65 -8.26 -3.03
N ILE A 325 1.54 -8.76 -3.57
CA ILE A 325 1.48 -9.29 -4.95
C ILE A 325 1.18 -8.18 -5.96
N SER A 326 1.89 -8.18 -7.08
CA SER A 326 1.76 -7.23 -8.19
C SER A 326 0.93 -7.78 -9.35
N HIS A 327 0.57 -6.91 -10.29
CA HIS A 327 -0.08 -7.32 -11.53
C HIS A 327 0.80 -8.24 -12.39
N ILE A 328 2.13 -8.03 -12.39
CA ILE A 328 3.06 -8.90 -13.13
C ILE A 328 3.06 -10.31 -12.52
N GLU A 329 3.14 -10.43 -11.21
CA GLU A 329 3.08 -11.74 -10.54
C GLU A 329 1.72 -12.42 -10.75
N ARG A 330 0.64 -11.65 -10.87
CA ARG A 330 -0.69 -12.17 -11.25
C ARG A 330 -0.75 -12.70 -12.68
N ILE A 331 -0.05 -12.07 -13.62
CA ILE A 331 0.07 -12.56 -15.00
C ILE A 331 0.75 -13.94 -15.00
N ASP A 332 1.83 -14.09 -14.24
CA ASP A 332 2.54 -15.36 -14.13
C ASP A 332 1.68 -16.43 -13.43
N GLU A 333 1.02 -16.08 -12.32
CA GLU A 333 0.08 -16.97 -11.62
C GLU A 333 -1.06 -17.42 -12.55
N TYR A 334 -1.63 -16.50 -13.33
CA TYR A 334 -2.71 -16.78 -14.27
C TYR A 334 -2.24 -17.71 -15.38
N ARG A 335 -1.07 -17.42 -16.00
CA ARG A 335 -0.48 -18.25 -17.06
C ARG A 335 -0.28 -19.69 -16.57
N GLN A 336 0.36 -19.85 -15.41
CA GLN A 336 0.60 -21.17 -14.84
C GLN A 336 -0.71 -21.91 -14.56
N LYS A 337 -1.66 -21.28 -13.86
CA LYS A 337 -2.88 -21.96 -13.40
C LYS A 337 -3.91 -22.21 -14.49
N LYS A 338 -4.04 -21.33 -15.48
CA LYS A 338 -5.12 -21.37 -16.48
C LYS A 338 -4.69 -21.88 -17.84
N ILE A 339 -3.39 -21.93 -18.13
CA ILE A 339 -2.87 -22.34 -19.44
C ILE A 339 -1.90 -23.51 -19.26
N GLU A 340 -0.78 -23.31 -18.56
CA GLU A 340 0.29 -24.32 -18.50
C GLU A 340 -0.14 -25.60 -17.76
N ASN A 341 -0.77 -25.49 -16.59
CA ASN A 341 -1.23 -26.66 -15.84
C ASN A 341 -2.31 -27.45 -16.61
N PRO A 342 -3.39 -26.83 -17.15
CA PRO A 342 -4.33 -27.53 -18.01
C PRO A 342 -3.69 -28.17 -19.26
N LEU A 343 -2.71 -27.52 -19.90
CA LEU A 343 -1.98 -28.10 -21.04
C LEU A 343 -1.19 -29.34 -20.63
N ARG A 344 -0.49 -29.31 -19.49
CA ARG A 344 0.21 -30.49 -18.95
C ARG A 344 -0.77 -31.64 -18.65
N GLU A 345 -1.92 -31.35 -18.02
CA GLU A 345 -2.95 -32.36 -17.79
C GLU A 345 -3.48 -33.01 -19.08
N ILE A 346 -3.57 -32.25 -20.18
CA ILE A 346 -3.98 -32.78 -21.49
C ILE A 346 -2.87 -33.66 -22.08
N GLN A 347 -1.61 -33.25 -21.97
CA GLN A 347 -0.45 -33.99 -22.48
C GLN A 347 -0.25 -35.31 -21.73
N ASP A 348 -0.52 -35.32 -20.42
CA ASP A 348 -0.41 -36.48 -19.54
C ASP A 348 -1.63 -37.43 -19.61
N ASN A 349 -2.55 -37.24 -20.57
CA ASN A 349 -3.82 -37.96 -20.60
C ASN A 349 -3.70 -39.42 -21.07
N GLY A 350 -3.01 -40.24 -20.27
CA GLY A 350 -2.82 -41.68 -20.47
C GLY A 350 -4.13 -42.46 -20.49
N LEU A 351 -5.18 -41.94 -19.86
CA LEU A 351 -6.53 -42.51 -19.87
C LEU A 351 -7.15 -42.54 -21.28
N LEU A 352 -6.94 -41.48 -22.08
CA LEU A 352 -7.41 -41.44 -23.46
C LEU A 352 -6.65 -42.45 -24.33
N LYS A 353 -5.30 -42.45 -24.24
CA LYS A 353 -4.43 -43.39 -24.95
C LYS A 353 -4.78 -44.86 -24.65
N GLU A 354 -5.00 -45.18 -23.37
CA GLU A 354 -5.35 -46.54 -22.96
C GLU A 354 -6.73 -46.97 -23.47
N ASN A 355 -7.71 -46.07 -23.55
CA ASN A 355 -9.03 -46.41 -24.11
C ASN A 355 -8.99 -46.65 -25.63
N TYR A 356 -8.15 -45.93 -26.39
CA TYR A 356 -7.92 -46.25 -27.80
C TYR A 356 -7.25 -47.62 -27.96
N ARG A 357 -6.22 -47.91 -27.15
CA ARG A 357 -5.53 -49.21 -27.18
C ARG A 357 -6.48 -50.38 -26.88
N GLN A 358 -7.34 -50.23 -25.88
CA GLN A 358 -8.33 -51.25 -25.53
C GLN A 358 -9.40 -51.41 -26.62
N LYS A 359 -9.79 -50.33 -27.30
CA LYS A 359 -10.69 -50.39 -28.47
C LYS A 359 -10.06 -51.23 -29.59
N GLU A 360 -8.80 -50.95 -29.94
CA GLU A 360 -8.08 -51.67 -31.01
C GLU A 360 -7.96 -53.17 -30.71
N VAL A 361 -7.66 -53.54 -29.44
CA VAL A 361 -7.62 -54.94 -29.01
C VAL A 361 -8.98 -55.63 -29.15
N LEU A 362 -10.08 -54.93 -28.83
CA LEU A 362 -11.43 -55.48 -28.98
C LEU A 362 -11.80 -55.69 -30.46
N GLU A 363 -11.42 -54.77 -31.33
CA GLU A 363 -11.63 -54.87 -32.78
C GLU A 363 -10.86 -56.06 -33.38
N GLN A 364 -9.60 -56.27 -32.97
CA GLN A 364 -8.82 -57.45 -33.38
C GLN A 364 -9.46 -58.77 -32.90
N GLN A 365 -9.94 -58.81 -31.66
CA GLN A 365 -10.61 -59.99 -31.10
C GLN A 365 -11.93 -60.30 -31.82
N LEU A 366 -12.70 -59.27 -32.21
CA LEU A 366 -13.92 -59.44 -33.00
C LEU A 366 -13.61 -60.05 -34.37
N SER A 367 -12.63 -59.49 -35.09
CA SER A 367 -12.20 -60.00 -36.40
C SER A 367 -11.73 -61.46 -36.34
N THR A 368 -11.02 -61.83 -35.28
CA THR A 368 -10.57 -63.21 -35.07
C THR A 368 -11.77 -64.15 -34.89
N LEU A 369 -12.71 -63.79 -34.01
CA LEU A 369 -13.91 -64.59 -33.75
C LEU A 369 -14.81 -64.74 -34.99
N GLU A 370 -14.94 -63.69 -35.79
CA GLU A 370 -15.65 -63.73 -37.07
C GLU A 370 -14.99 -64.73 -38.03
N SER A 371 -13.66 -64.66 -38.21
CA SER A 371 -12.92 -65.60 -39.06
C SER A 371 -13.03 -67.06 -38.60
N GLU A 372 -13.07 -67.29 -37.28
CA GLU A 372 -13.25 -68.62 -36.70
C GLU A 372 -14.66 -69.17 -36.94
N ILE A 373 -15.69 -68.32 -36.86
CA ILE A 373 -17.07 -68.72 -37.20
C ILE A 373 -17.15 -69.10 -38.67
N ASP A 374 -16.60 -68.28 -39.57
CA ASP A 374 -16.61 -68.56 -41.02
C ASP A 374 -15.91 -69.88 -41.34
N SER A 375 -14.77 -70.15 -40.68
CA SER A 375 -14.04 -71.41 -40.81
C SER A 375 -14.86 -72.61 -40.33
N ILE A 376 -15.54 -72.49 -39.17
CA ILE A 376 -16.40 -73.56 -38.63
C ILE A 376 -17.60 -73.82 -39.54
N VAL A 377 -18.21 -72.76 -40.10
CA VAL A 377 -19.34 -72.87 -41.02
C VAL A 377 -18.93 -73.60 -42.31
N GLN A 378 -17.71 -73.36 -42.82
CA GLN A 378 -17.19 -74.04 -44.01
C GLN A 378 -16.81 -75.51 -43.76
N LEU A 379 -16.27 -75.84 -42.58
CA LEU A 379 -15.69 -77.17 -42.30
C LEU A 379 -16.64 -78.13 -41.56
N ALA A 380 -17.56 -77.62 -40.74
CA ALA A 380 -18.42 -78.44 -39.87
C ALA A 380 -19.77 -77.75 -39.58
N PRO A 381 -20.67 -77.61 -40.58
CA PRO A 381 -21.91 -76.83 -40.48
C PRO A 381 -22.93 -77.37 -39.45
N SER A 382 -22.78 -78.61 -38.99
CA SER A 382 -23.64 -79.23 -37.97
C SER A 382 -23.31 -78.84 -36.52
N ASN A 383 -22.24 -78.08 -36.27
CA ASN A 383 -21.81 -77.68 -34.92
C ASN A 383 -22.50 -76.38 -34.44
N THR A 384 -23.84 -76.41 -34.39
CA THR A 384 -24.69 -75.24 -34.13
C THR A 384 -24.49 -74.61 -32.75
N ASP A 385 -24.20 -75.41 -31.72
CA ASP A 385 -24.02 -74.91 -30.35
C ASP A 385 -22.74 -74.08 -30.19
N THR A 386 -21.65 -74.51 -30.84
CA THR A 386 -20.37 -73.77 -30.84
C THR A 386 -20.51 -72.44 -31.58
N ILE A 387 -21.21 -72.44 -32.72
CA ILE A 387 -21.51 -71.22 -33.47
C ILE A 387 -22.38 -70.27 -32.63
N ALA A 388 -23.42 -70.78 -31.96
CA ALA A 388 -24.29 -69.98 -31.10
C ALA A 388 -23.55 -69.37 -29.90
N TYR A 389 -22.64 -70.11 -29.28
CA TYR A 389 -21.79 -69.61 -28.20
C TYR A 389 -20.87 -68.47 -28.67
N LYS A 390 -20.17 -68.64 -29.80
CA LYS A 390 -19.29 -67.60 -30.35
C LYS A 390 -20.05 -66.34 -30.77
N LYS A 391 -21.26 -66.48 -31.33
CA LYS A 391 -22.15 -65.34 -31.62
C LYS A 391 -22.52 -64.54 -30.36
N ARG A 392 -22.88 -65.20 -29.25
CA ARG A 392 -23.11 -64.52 -27.96
C ARG A 392 -21.86 -63.80 -27.46
N LEU A 393 -20.67 -64.36 -27.69
CA LEU A 393 -19.40 -63.74 -27.33
C LEU A 393 -19.13 -62.47 -28.15
N ILE A 394 -19.45 -62.50 -29.45
CA ILE A 394 -19.40 -61.33 -30.34
C ILE A 394 -20.36 -60.25 -29.84
N ASP A 395 -21.61 -60.58 -29.54
CA ASP A 395 -22.61 -59.62 -29.04
C ASP A 395 -22.14 -58.92 -27.74
N ALA A 396 -21.54 -59.68 -26.81
CA ALA A 396 -20.98 -59.15 -25.57
C ALA A 396 -19.78 -58.20 -25.84
N LYS A 397 -18.91 -58.54 -26.79
CA LYS A 397 -17.78 -57.69 -27.20
C LYS A 397 -18.25 -56.42 -27.92
N LEU A 398 -19.24 -56.52 -28.80
CA LEU A 398 -19.85 -55.36 -29.47
C LEU A 398 -20.50 -54.39 -28.47
N SER A 399 -21.19 -54.91 -27.45
CA SER A 399 -21.72 -54.08 -26.35
C SER A 399 -20.59 -53.36 -25.60
N THR A 400 -19.47 -54.04 -25.34
CA THR A 400 -18.31 -53.46 -24.67
C THR A 400 -17.64 -52.39 -25.53
N LEU A 401 -17.49 -52.65 -26.83
CA LEU A 401 -16.96 -51.72 -27.82
C LEU A 401 -17.79 -50.43 -27.87
N SER A 402 -19.12 -50.56 -27.98
CA SER A 402 -20.03 -49.41 -27.98
C SER A 402 -19.89 -48.54 -26.73
N LYS A 403 -19.78 -49.15 -25.53
CA LYS A 403 -19.52 -48.42 -24.28
C LYS A 403 -18.18 -47.67 -24.33
N LYS A 404 -17.13 -48.27 -24.90
CA LYS A 404 -15.82 -47.64 -25.06
C LYS A 404 -15.84 -46.48 -26.04
N GLU A 405 -16.55 -46.61 -27.16
CA GLU A 405 -16.71 -45.53 -28.13
C GLU A 405 -17.44 -44.32 -27.53
N ASN A 406 -18.52 -44.56 -26.77
CA ASN A 406 -19.21 -43.49 -26.05
C ASN A 406 -18.30 -42.83 -25.01
N ARG A 407 -17.45 -43.60 -24.33
CA ARG A 407 -16.45 -43.07 -23.40
C ARG A 407 -15.39 -42.23 -24.12
N LEU A 408 -14.90 -42.67 -25.28
CA LEU A 408 -13.94 -41.92 -26.09
C LEU A 408 -14.55 -40.59 -26.57
N LYS A 409 -15.78 -40.61 -27.10
CA LYS A 409 -16.50 -39.38 -27.50
C LYS A 409 -16.64 -38.38 -26.35
N GLU A 410 -16.95 -38.86 -25.15
CA GLU A 410 -17.04 -38.00 -23.97
C GLU A 410 -15.68 -37.41 -23.58
N LEU A 411 -14.61 -38.22 -23.61
CA LEU A 411 -13.25 -37.74 -23.32
C LEU A 411 -12.76 -36.74 -24.38
N GLU A 412 -13.02 -36.99 -25.66
CA GLU A 412 -12.74 -36.06 -26.76
C GLU A 412 -13.49 -34.74 -26.58
N ARG A 413 -14.77 -34.79 -26.18
CA ARG A 413 -15.57 -33.59 -25.88
C ARG A 413 -14.99 -32.79 -24.71
N GLN A 414 -14.59 -33.47 -23.63
CA GLN A 414 -13.96 -32.82 -22.47
C GLN A 414 -12.63 -32.16 -22.87
N LEU A 415 -11.84 -32.83 -23.69
CA LEU A 415 -10.57 -32.33 -24.19
C LEU A 415 -10.76 -31.11 -25.11
N ALA A 416 -11.73 -31.16 -26.02
CA ALA A 416 -12.12 -30.00 -26.84
C ALA A 416 -12.58 -28.80 -25.98
N GLN A 417 -13.34 -29.05 -24.90
CA GLN A 417 -13.74 -28.00 -23.97
C GLN A 417 -12.53 -27.41 -23.21
N LYS A 418 -11.59 -28.23 -22.75
CA LYS A 418 -10.37 -27.74 -22.09
C LYS A 418 -9.55 -26.85 -23.03
N TYR A 419 -9.36 -27.22 -24.30
CA TYR A 419 -8.67 -26.36 -25.27
C TYR A 419 -9.41 -25.04 -25.51
N LYS A 420 -10.74 -25.05 -25.58
CA LYS A 420 -11.54 -23.83 -25.68
C LYS A 420 -11.35 -22.91 -24.47
N ASP A 421 -11.30 -23.48 -23.27
CA ASP A 421 -11.06 -22.74 -22.04
C ASP A 421 -9.64 -22.15 -22.01
N ILE A 422 -8.63 -22.91 -22.48
CA ILE A 422 -7.24 -22.42 -22.63
C ILE A 422 -7.18 -21.25 -23.62
N ASN A 423 -7.77 -21.36 -24.81
CA ASN A 423 -7.77 -20.26 -25.79
C ASN A 423 -8.45 -19.00 -25.23
N THR A 424 -9.52 -19.17 -24.44
CA THR A 424 -10.19 -18.05 -23.75
C THR A 424 -9.29 -17.44 -22.67
N ALA A 425 -8.53 -18.28 -21.97
CA ALA A 425 -7.55 -17.85 -20.99
C ALA A 425 -6.37 -17.12 -21.65
N GLU A 426 -5.85 -17.58 -22.77
CA GLU A 426 -4.79 -16.91 -23.54
C GLU A 426 -5.22 -15.52 -24.00
N ALA A 427 -6.44 -15.38 -24.53
CA ALA A 427 -7.00 -14.08 -24.90
C ALA A 427 -7.15 -13.14 -23.68
N SER A 428 -7.44 -13.69 -22.50
CA SER A 428 -7.50 -12.92 -21.25
C SER A 428 -6.12 -12.54 -20.73
N LEU A 429 -5.14 -13.44 -20.84
CA LEU A 429 -3.74 -13.22 -20.49
C LEU A 429 -3.14 -12.11 -21.36
N GLN A 430 -3.41 -12.11 -22.67
CA GLN A 430 -2.96 -11.06 -23.57
C GLN A 430 -3.51 -9.70 -23.14
N LYS A 431 -4.81 -9.62 -22.82
CA LYS A 431 -5.41 -8.38 -22.29
C LYS A 431 -4.74 -7.93 -20.99
N MET A 432 -4.32 -8.85 -20.12
CA MET A 432 -3.59 -8.49 -18.89
C MET A 432 -2.19 -7.94 -19.19
N ILE A 433 -1.49 -8.52 -20.18
CA ILE A 433 -0.17 -8.06 -20.63
C ILE A 433 -0.27 -6.70 -21.30
N ASP A 434 -1.27 -6.47 -22.15
CA ASP A 434 -1.49 -5.21 -22.86
C ASP A 434 -1.64 -4.02 -21.89
N LEU A 435 -2.09 -4.26 -20.65
CA LEU A 435 -2.17 -3.23 -19.61
C LEU A 435 -0.80 -2.68 -19.20
N LEU A 436 0.27 -3.46 -19.32
CA LEU A 436 1.63 -3.05 -18.98
C LEU A 436 2.24 -2.09 -20.01
N GLY A 437 1.57 -1.91 -21.16
CA GLY A 437 2.09 -1.07 -22.23
C GLY A 437 3.25 -1.72 -23.01
N PRO A 438 3.65 -1.11 -24.12
CA PRO A 438 4.72 -1.62 -24.98
C PRO A 438 6.10 -1.37 -24.37
N HIS A 439 7.07 -2.21 -24.77
CA HIS A 439 8.52 -2.09 -24.49
C HIS A 439 8.90 -1.44 -23.14
N PRO A 440 8.70 -2.15 -22.00
CA PRO A 440 9.09 -1.68 -20.68
C PRO A 440 10.57 -1.28 -20.63
N GLN A 441 10.85 -0.09 -20.12
CA GLN A 441 12.20 0.46 -20.09
C GLN A 441 13.01 -0.13 -18.93
N SER A 442 14.23 -0.58 -19.23
CA SER A 442 15.24 -0.90 -18.24
C SER A 442 15.84 0.38 -17.66
N TRP A 443 16.33 0.29 -16.43
CA TRP A 443 16.94 1.39 -15.71
C TRP A 443 18.26 0.99 -15.08
N THR A 444 19.10 1.98 -14.80
CA THR A 444 20.26 1.87 -13.91
C THR A 444 19.98 2.68 -12.65
N ASN A 445 20.40 2.17 -11.49
CA ASN A 445 20.21 2.87 -10.23
C ASN A 445 21.50 3.57 -9.79
N GLU A 446 21.40 4.87 -9.51
CA GLU A 446 22.41 5.67 -8.82
C GLU A 446 21.77 6.20 -7.52
N ASP A 447 21.99 5.48 -6.41
CA ASP A 447 21.38 5.71 -5.10
C ASP A 447 19.83 5.75 -5.11
N HIS A 448 19.28 6.95 -5.25
CA HIS A 448 17.85 7.27 -5.22
C HIS A 448 17.32 7.74 -6.58
N LEU A 449 18.18 7.76 -7.59
CA LEU A 449 17.87 8.21 -8.94
C LEU A 449 17.98 7.04 -9.91
N PHE A 450 16.85 6.66 -10.48
CA PHE A 450 16.74 5.65 -11.51
C PHE A 450 16.82 6.33 -12.87
N LYS A 451 17.82 6.00 -13.68
CA LYS A 451 18.02 6.57 -15.01
C LYS A 451 17.61 5.57 -16.08
N TYR A 452 16.86 6.04 -17.07
CA TYR A 452 16.42 5.25 -18.21
C TYR A 452 17.25 5.59 -19.45
N ALA A 453 17.36 4.65 -20.38
CA ALA A 453 18.10 4.85 -21.65
C ALA A 453 17.56 6.00 -22.51
N THR A 454 16.29 6.36 -22.31
CA THR A 454 15.59 7.45 -23.00
C THR A 454 16.00 8.84 -22.52
N GLY A 455 16.85 8.93 -21.47
CA GLY A 455 17.17 10.18 -20.79
C GLY A 455 16.14 10.58 -19.72
N ALA A 456 15.05 9.83 -19.57
CA ALA A 456 14.15 10.00 -18.44
C ALA A 456 14.82 9.57 -17.13
N SER A 457 14.35 10.12 -16.00
CA SER A 457 14.82 9.69 -14.68
C SER A 457 13.71 9.72 -13.64
N PHE A 458 13.77 8.81 -12.68
CA PHE A 458 12.81 8.74 -11.57
C PHE A 458 13.54 8.87 -10.23
N ASN A 459 13.10 9.81 -9.39
CA ASN A 459 13.69 10.04 -8.07
C ASN A 459 12.78 9.45 -6.97
N THR A 460 13.25 8.45 -6.23
CA THR A 460 12.46 7.81 -5.16
C THR A 460 12.29 8.67 -3.91
N ILE A 461 13.05 9.76 -3.75
CA ILE A 461 12.88 10.70 -2.64
C ILE A 461 11.80 11.72 -2.95
N THR A 462 11.83 12.32 -4.15
CA THR A 462 10.86 13.35 -4.54
C THR A 462 9.63 12.80 -5.24
N GLN A 463 9.68 11.53 -5.67
CA GLN A 463 8.60 10.82 -6.37
C GLN A 463 8.28 11.40 -7.76
N ASP A 464 9.27 12.06 -8.39
CA ASP A 464 9.14 12.66 -9.71
C ASP A 464 9.75 11.77 -10.78
N LEU A 465 8.98 11.53 -11.85
CA LEU A 465 9.49 11.06 -13.13
C LEU A 465 9.77 12.26 -14.03
N ILE A 466 11.05 12.58 -14.24
CA ILE A 466 11.49 13.61 -15.16
C ILE A 466 11.54 13.03 -16.56
N LEU A 467 10.68 13.56 -17.44
CA LEU A 467 10.70 13.30 -18.87
C LEU A 467 11.50 14.40 -19.58
N PRO A 468 12.47 14.05 -20.45
CA PRO A 468 13.30 15.02 -21.14
C PRO A 468 12.47 15.90 -22.08
N SER A 469 13.01 17.07 -22.41
CA SER A 469 12.37 17.98 -23.36
C SER A 469 12.37 17.37 -24.77
N ASP A 470 11.24 17.51 -25.47
CA ASP A 470 11.10 17.17 -26.88
C ASP A 470 10.78 18.44 -27.68
N SER A 471 11.28 18.52 -28.90
CA SER A 471 10.95 19.57 -29.87
C SER A 471 9.46 19.63 -30.24
N THR A 472 8.74 18.52 -30.07
CA THR A 472 7.32 18.38 -30.46
C THR A 472 6.41 18.21 -29.24
N LYS A 473 5.16 18.65 -29.40
CA LYS A 473 4.10 18.30 -28.43
C LYS A 473 3.77 16.83 -28.60
N ARG A 474 3.76 16.09 -27.50
CA ARG A 474 3.48 14.65 -27.49
C ARG A 474 2.50 14.27 -26.39
N THR A 475 1.90 13.10 -26.48
CA THR A 475 0.88 12.63 -25.53
C THR A 475 1.36 11.38 -24.83
N ILE A 476 1.29 11.39 -23.50
CA ILE A 476 1.53 10.21 -22.68
C ILE A 476 0.21 9.66 -22.16
N GLU A 477 0.15 8.36 -21.90
CA GLU A 477 -0.93 7.74 -21.14
C GLU A 477 -0.42 7.31 -19.77
N VAL A 478 -1.09 7.76 -18.71
CA VAL A 478 -0.81 7.31 -17.35
C VAL A 478 -1.92 6.36 -16.93
N ARG A 479 -1.55 5.16 -16.48
CA ARG A 479 -2.46 4.10 -16.09
C ARG A 479 -2.13 3.57 -14.70
N LEU A 480 -3.16 3.50 -13.86
CA LEU A 480 -3.12 2.92 -12.52
C LEU A 480 -3.68 1.50 -12.56
N ILE A 481 -2.88 0.53 -12.16
CA ILE A 481 -3.23 -0.89 -12.16
C ILE A 481 -3.24 -1.37 -10.71
N ALA A 482 -4.41 -1.78 -10.21
CA ALA A 482 -4.52 -2.53 -8.96
C ALA A 482 -4.05 -3.98 -9.17
N ALA A 483 -3.57 -4.64 -8.13
CA ALA A 483 -3.03 -6.01 -8.18
C ALA A 483 -4.07 -7.15 -8.37
N GLY A 484 -5.21 -6.84 -9.00
CA GLY A 484 -6.27 -7.80 -9.33
C GLY A 484 -6.17 -8.32 -10.76
N TYR A 485 -6.76 -9.50 -11.02
CA TYR A 485 -6.71 -10.19 -12.32
C TYR A 485 -7.26 -9.41 -13.54
N THR A 486 -8.08 -8.40 -13.32
CA THR A 486 -8.55 -7.49 -14.37
C THR A 486 -8.78 -6.11 -13.75
N LEU A 487 -8.73 -5.03 -14.53
CA LEU A 487 -9.13 -3.67 -14.08
C LEU A 487 -10.59 -3.60 -13.59
N GLU A 488 -11.41 -4.65 -13.81
CA GLU A 488 -12.87 -4.69 -13.56
C GLU A 488 -13.36 -5.75 -12.54
N GLY A 489 -12.51 -6.67 -12.04
CA GLY A 489 -12.89 -7.71 -11.05
C GLY A 489 -13.24 -7.27 -9.62
N ILE A 490 -13.90 -8.18 -8.87
CA ILE A 490 -14.64 -8.03 -7.59
C ILE A 490 -13.77 -8.17 -6.30
N LYS A 491 -12.49 -8.50 -6.41
CA LYS A 491 -11.56 -8.57 -5.26
C LYS A 491 -10.35 -7.68 -5.53
N LYS A 492 -10.46 -6.39 -5.25
CA LYS A 492 -9.38 -5.46 -5.53
C LYS A 492 -8.96 -4.64 -4.33
N ASP A 493 -7.65 -4.47 -4.24
CA ASP A 493 -7.02 -3.30 -3.66
C ASP A 493 -7.64 -2.02 -4.24
N GLU A 494 -7.96 -1.08 -3.38
CA GLU A 494 -8.56 0.18 -3.79
C GLU A 494 -7.49 1.25 -3.74
N VAL A 495 -6.97 1.60 -4.90
CA VAL A 495 -5.90 2.59 -5.02
C VAL A 495 -6.41 3.79 -5.80
N GLN A 496 -6.17 4.98 -5.26
CA GLN A 496 -6.38 6.23 -5.97
C GLN A 496 -5.06 6.92 -6.17
N ALA A 497 -4.95 7.61 -7.31
CA ALA A 497 -3.78 8.39 -7.66
C ALA A 497 -4.20 9.78 -8.10
N TYR A 498 -3.43 10.78 -7.70
CA TYR A 498 -3.45 12.10 -8.29
C TYR A 498 -2.15 12.29 -9.04
N VAL A 499 -2.26 12.52 -10.34
CA VAL A 499 -1.13 12.73 -11.24
C VAL A 499 -1.05 14.20 -11.57
N SER A 500 0.13 14.78 -11.42
CA SER A 500 0.42 16.15 -11.84
C SER A 500 1.59 16.21 -12.80
N LEU A 501 1.46 17.10 -13.79
CA LEU A 501 2.52 17.51 -14.68
C LEU A 501 2.95 18.91 -14.28
N THR A 502 4.24 19.05 -14.02
CA THR A 502 4.88 20.33 -13.70
C THR A 502 6.10 20.52 -14.57
N ASN A 503 6.54 21.77 -14.73
CA ASN A 503 7.83 22.02 -15.37
C ASN A 503 8.93 21.28 -14.59
N ALA A 504 9.85 20.60 -15.27
CA ALA A 504 10.92 19.94 -14.55
C ALA A 504 11.81 20.99 -13.88
N ARG A 505 12.11 20.76 -12.60
CA ARG A 505 13.18 21.45 -11.90
C ARG A 505 14.24 20.38 -11.60
N GLU A 506 15.49 20.66 -11.93
CA GLU A 506 16.58 19.79 -11.49
C GLU A 506 16.55 19.72 -9.96
N ALA A 507 16.21 18.55 -9.43
CA ALA A 507 16.28 18.31 -8.01
C ALA A 507 17.76 18.31 -7.64
N LYS A 508 18.23 19.37 -6.99
CA LYS A 508 19.52 19.29 -6.28
C LYS A 508 19.36 18.17 -5.25
N PRO A 509 20.23 17.14 -5.26
CA PRO A 509 20.14 16.06 -4.29
C PRO A 509 20.13 16.69 -2.90
N ILE A 510 19.12 16.35 -2.11
CA ILE A 510 19.15 16.66 -0.68
C ILE A 510 20.29 15.81 -0.14
N VAL A 511 21.46 16.45 0.05
CA VAL A 511 22.51 15.89 0.89
C VAL A 511 21.83 15.68 2.23
N THR A 512 21.47 14.44 2.50
CA THR A 512 20.86 14.07 3.76
C THR A 512 22.00 14.17 4.75
N VAL A 513 22.19 15.35 5.32
CA VAL A 513 22.99 15.49 6.52
C VAL A 513 22.14 14.81 7.59
N LEU A 514 22.60 13.66 8.08
CA LEU A 514 22.04 13.08 9.29
C LEU A 514 21.97 14.22 10.32
N PRO A 515 20.82 14.45 10.97
CA PRO A 515 20.80 15.27 12.16
C PRO A 515 21.94 14.74 13.06
N THR A 516 22.81 15.62 13.50
CA THR A 516 23.98 15.31 14.34
C THR A 516 23.63 14.54 15.62
N HIS A 517 22.33 14.43 15.95
CA HIS A 517 21.80 13.56 17.00
C HIS A 517 20.48 12.92 16.55
N VAL A 518 20.43 11.58 16.47
CA VAL A 518 19.18 10.81 16.31
C VAL A 518 18.91 10.04 17.60
N ASP A 519 18.56 10.78 18.65
CA ASP A 519 18.16 10.16 19.93
C ASP A 519 16.82 9.43 19.77
N THR A 520 16.88 8.18 19.32
CA THR A 520 15.73 7.29 19.29
C THR A 520 15.85 6.30 20.42
N MET A 521 15.02 6.49 21.45
CA MET A 521 14.90 5.58 22.59
C MET A 521 13.80 4.56 22.33
N PHE A 522 14.15 3.28 22.36
CA PHE A 522 13.18 2.19 22.40
C PHE A 522 13.10 1.63 23.81
N GLN A 523 11.89 1.39 24.31
CA GLN A 523 11.65 0.83 25.64
C GLN A 523 10.94 -0.51 25.48
N TYR A 524 11.61 -1.59 25.86
CA TYR A 524 11.03 -2.94 25.81
C TYR A 524 10.77 -3.48 27.21
N TYR A 525 9.62 -4.13 27.36
CA TYR A 525 9.21 -4.75 28.61
C TYR A 525 9.49 -6.26 28.56
N TYR A 526 10.09 -6.76 29.63
CA TYR A 526 10.40 -8.17 29.82
C TYR A 526 9.69 -8.69 31.07
N HIS A 527 9.22 -9.94 31.02
CA HIS A 527 8.76 -10.64 32.21
C HIS A 527 9.95 -10.97 33.14
N PRO A 528 9.79 -11.06 34.48
CA PRO A 528 10.88 -11.29 35.45
C PRO A 528 11.94 -12.33 35.09
N ASP A 529 11.59 -13.39 34.38
CA ASP A 529 12.49 -14.50 34.03
C ASP A 529 12.74 -14.64 32.52
N GLU A 530 12.23 -13.73 31.69
CA GLU A 530 12.37 -13.81 30.23
C GLU A 530 13.56 -13.00 29.72
N THR A 531 14.34 -13.62 28.83
CA THR A 531 15.38 -12.95 28.02
C THR A 531 14.80 -12.31 26.76
N LEU A 532 13.61 -12.76 26.34
CA LEU A 532 12.86 -12.25 25.20
C LEU A 532 11.75 -11.30 25.67
N PRO A 533 11.45 -10.22 24.92
CA PRO A 533 10.34 -9.34 25.24
C PRO A 533 9.01 -10.03 24.93
N TYR A 534 7.98 -9.74 25.73
CA TYR A 534 6.63 -10.26 25.53
C TYR A 534 5.97 -9.78 24.21
N SER A 535 6.53 -8.76 23.56
CA SER A 535 6.05 -8.22 22.28
C SER A 535 7.14 -8.24 21.22
N PRO A 536 6.81 -8.49 19.94
CA PRO A 536 7.77 -8.42 18.85
C PRO A 536 8.48 -7.08 18.83
N LEU A 537 9.80 -7.11 18.64
CA LEU A 537 10.61 -5.91 18.48
C LEU A 537 10.22 -5.20 17.17
N HIS A 538 9.34 -4.21 17.28
CA HIS A 538 9.03 -3.32 16.17
C HIS A 538 9.90 -2.07 16.27
N PHE A 539 11.01 -2.07 15.53
CA PHE A 539 11.79 -0.85 15.33
C PHE A 539 11.04 0.11 14.42
N ASP A 540 11.34 1.40 14.57
CA ASP A 540 10.86 2.40 13.61
C ASP A 540 11.47 2.07 12.24
N SER A 541 10.64 1.67 11.28
CA SER A 541 11.08 1.32 9.93
C SER A 541 11.81 2.48 9.26
N ARG A 542 11.55 3.72 9.69
CA ARG A 542 12.27 4.91 9.23
C ARG A 542 13.68 4.96 9.76
N LEU A 543 13.90 4.66 11.04
CA LEU A 543 15.25 4.60 11.62
C LEU A 543 16.07 3.51 10.95
N ILE A 544 15.52 2.32 10.78
CA ILE A 544 16.19 1.21 10.10
C ILE A 544 16.52 1.58 8.65
N SER A 545 15.56 2.20 7.94
CA SER A 545 15.78 2.71 6.59
C SER A 545 16.89 3.76 6.56
N GLN A 546 16.94 4.69 7.52
CA GLN A 546 17.97 5.71 7.61
C GLN A 546 19.36 5.10 7.87
N ILE A 547 19.48 4.16 8.81
CA ILE A 547 20.74 3.45 9.07
C ILE A 547 21.23 2.73 7.81
N ASN A 548 20.32 2.14 7.03
CA ASN A 548 20.64 1.43 5.79
C ASN A 548 21.00 2.36 4.64
N GLN A 549 20.42 3.56 4.59
CA GLN A 549 20.65 4.55 3.54
C GLN A 549 21.95 5.35 3.74
N HIS A 550 22.45 5.46 4.96
CA HIS A 550 23.65 6.26 5.24
C HIS A 550 24.96 5.50 5.01
N SER A 551 25.98 6.20 4.52
CA SER A 551 27.34 5.70 4.24
C SER A 551 28.18 5.50 5.50
N PHE A 552 27.57 5.10 6.62
CA PHE A 552 28.31 4.70 7.81
C PHE A 552 29.34 3.63 7.44
N VAL A 553 30.60 3.91 7.76
CA VAL A 553 31.77 3.04 7.54
C VAL A 553 32.01 2.17 8.77
N LYS A 554 31.60 2.64 9.95
CA LYS A 554 31.83 1.95 11.23
C LYS A 554 30.62 2.04 12.15
N ILE A 555 30.37 0.96 12.90
CA ILE A 555 29.54 1.00 14.11
C ILE A 555 30.48 0.97 15.30
N LYS A 556 30.25 1.85 16.26
CA LYS A 556 30.95 1.84 17.54
C LYS A 556 29.91 1.68 18.65
N LEU A 557 30.04 0.65 19.46
CA LEU A 557 29.28 0.60 20.70
C LEU A 557 30.01 1.46 21.73
N GLU A 558 29.37 2.53 22.18
CA GLU A 558 29.99 3.49 23.12
C GLU A 558 29.82 3.05 24.58
N GLU A 559 28.67 2.47 24.93
CA GLU A 559 28.38 2.09 26.31
C GLU A 559 27.32 0.97 26.35
N LEU A 560 27.58 -0.06 27.14
CA LEU A 560 26.57 -1.00 27.62
C LEU A 560 26.49 -0.84 29.14
N THR A 561 25.55 -0.04 29.63
CA THR A 561 25.36 0.15 31.07
C THR A 561 24.39 -0.92 31.58
N ILE A 562 24.90 -1.84 32.38
CA ILE A 562 24.06 -2.76 33.16
C ILE A 562 23.78 -2.05 34.48
N ALA A 563 22.58 -1.49 34.65
CA ALA A 563 22.25 -0.84 35.90
C ALA A 563 22.05 -1.90 36.99
N ASP A 564 22.82 -1.81 38.07
CA ASP A 564 22.69 -2.68 39.24
C ASP A 564 21.25 -2.74 39.72
N SER A 565 20.82 -3.94 40.11
CA SER A 565 19.57 -4.14 40.84
C SER A 565 19.52 -3.15 42.00
N ILE A 566 18.44 -2.35 42.10
CA ILE A 566 18.17 -1.53 43.29
C ILE A 566 18.32 -2.45 44.51
N LYS A 567 19.24 -2.16 45.42
CA LYS A 567 19.55 -3.03 46.57
C LYS A 567 18.26 -3.50 47.24
N SER A 568 18.12 -4.81 47.44
CA SER A 568 16.92 -5.52 47.92
C SER A 568 16.45 -5.14 49.34
N THR A 569 17.00 -4.07 49.92
CA THR A 569 16.66 -3.57 51.26
C THR A 569 15.37 -2.77 51.29
N ASP A 570 14.78 -2.44 50.14
CA ASP A 570 13.49 -1.77 50.08
C ASP A 570 12.37 -2.75 50.46
N THR A 571 11.78 -2.54 51.65
CA THR A 571 10.75 -3.39 52.27
C THR A 571 9.50 -3.60 51.39
N SER A 572 9.31 -2.79 50.37
CA SER A 572 8.23 -2.93 49.37
C SER A 572 8.34 -4.21 48.51
N TYR A 573 9.51 -4.86 48.46
CA TYR A 573 9.75 -6.05 47.64
C TYR A 573 9.39 -7.40 48.29
N LYS A 574 9.09 -7.48 49.59
CA LYS A 574 8.81 -8.77 50.25
C LYS A 574 7.55 -9.51 49.76
N ASN A 575 6.64 -8.84 49.04
CA ASN A 575 5.35 -9.40 48.60
C ASN A 575 5.30 -9.86 47.12
N LEU A 576 6.46 -9.93 46.45
CA LEU A 576 6.60 -10.15 44.99
C LEU A 576 6.04 -11.46 44.41
N GLN A 577 5.78 -12.50 45.21
CA GLN A 577 5.19 -13.73 44.67
C GLN A 577 3.81 -13.50 44.03
N ARG A 578 3.08 -12.43 44.40
CA ARG A 578 1.79 -12.05 43.77
C ARG A 578 1.93 -11.17 42.52
N GLU A 579 3.09 -10.60 42.24
CA GLU A 579 3.29 -9.62 41.15
C GLU A 579 3.47 -10.27 39.76
N TYR A 580 3.67 -11.59 39.73
CA TYR A 580 3.78 -12.43 38.52
C TYR A 580 2.53 -12.40 37.62
N GLN A 581 1.39 -11.89 38.11
CA GLN A 581 0.12 -11.94 37.38
C GLN A 581 -0.33 -10.61 36.76
N GLN A 582 0.37 -9.50 36.99
CA GLN A 582 0.00 -8.20 36.42
C GLN A 582 1.19 -7.48 35.75
N PRO A 583 1.17 -7.28 34.41
CA PRO A 583 2.26 -6.63 33.67
C PRO A 583 2.40 -5.11 33.93
N ARG A 584 1.56 -4.51 34.77
CA ARG A 584 1.53 -3.06 35.02
C ARG A 584 1.52 -2.74 36.52
N THR A 585 2.65 -3.00 37.16
CA THR A 585 2.92 -2.48 38.50
C THR A 585 3.80 -1.24 38.46
N LEU A 586 3.91 -0.55 39.60
CA LEU A 586 4.74 0.65 39.80
C LEU A 586 6.21 0.40 39.38
N ASN A 587 6.64 -0.87 39.40
CA ASN A 587 8.01 -1.33 39.19
C ASN A 587 8.33 -1.70 37.72
N ALA A 588 7.34 -1.68 36.81
CA ALA A 588 7.54 -1.97 35.39
C ALA A 588 8.60 -1.05 34.71
N LYS A 589 8.83 0.14 35.28
CA LYS A 589 9.87 1.08 34.84
C LYS A 589 11.30 0.55 35.01
N ASN A 590 11.50 -0.48 35.84
CA ASN A 590 12.80 -1.08 36.11
C ASN A 590 13.08 -2.33 35.25
N ARG A 591 12.11 -2.78 34.45
CA ARG A 591 12.23 -3.93 33.52
C ARG A 591 12.38 -3.46 32.08
N THR A 592 13.24 -2.47 31.86
CA THR A 592 13.37 -1.79 30.56
C THR A 592 14.77 -1.91 30.00
N THR A 593 14.85 -2.11 28.69
CA THR A 593 16.10 -1.92 27.93
C THR A 593 15.91 -0.75 27.00
N HIS A 594 16.86 0.18 27.05
CA HIS A 594 16.93 1.39 26.26
C HIS A 594 18.11 1.26 25.29
N ILE A 595 17.88 1.57 24.03
CA ILE A 595 18.95 1.72 23.04
C ILE A 595 18.90 3.14 22.50
N HIS A 596 20.06 3.74 22.37
CA HIS A 596 20.29 5.09 21.87
C HIS A 596 21.23 5.00 20.67
N PHE A 597 20.90 5.74 19.63
CA PHE A 597 21.71 5.85 18.42
C PHE A 597 22.24 7.28 18.34
N GLN A 598 23.54 7.44 18.16
CA GLN A 598 24.18 8.71 17.93
C GLN A 598 25.00 8.59 16.65
N SER A 599 24.87 9.56 15.76
CA SER A 599 25.59 9.56 14.48
C SER A 599 26.67 10.62 14.54
N GLU A 600 27.91 10.22 14.30
CA GLU A 600 29.06 11.14 14.24
C GLU A 600 29.86 10.86 12.98
N ALA A 601 29.82 11.80 12.03
CA ALA A 601 30.50 11.70 10.73
C ALA A 601 30.18 10.39 9.97
N ASP A 602 31.12 9.45 9.93
CA ASP A 602 31.03 8.14 9.27
C ASP A 602 30.76 6.98 10.24
N THR A 603 30.55 7.29 11.53
CA THR A 603 30.39 6.31 12.61
C THR A 603 28.99 6.37 13.21
N LEU A 604 28.35 5.21 13.38
CA LEU A 604 27.12 5.05 14.15
C LEU A 604 27.48 4.57 15.56
N ASN A 605 27.34 5.46 16.52
CA ASN A 605 27.50 5.20 17.93
C ASN A 605 26.21 4.59 18.50
N ILE A 606 26.31 3.46 19.19
CA ILE A 606 25.19 2.79 19.85
C ILE A 606 25.46 2.78 21.35
N ARG A 607 24.48 3.24 22.16
CA ARG A 607 24.50 3.08 23.63
C ARG A 607 23.31 2.25 24.07
N ILE A 608 23.53 1.29 24.94
CA ILE A 608 22.47 0.42 25.46
C ILE A 608 22.47 0.52 26.98
N LEU A 609 21.31 0.82 27.55
CA LEU A 609 21.06 0.83 28.98
C LEU A 609 20.01 -0.24 29.28
N ALA A 610 20.46 -1.37 29.82
CA ALA A 610 19.58 -2.47 30.20
C ALA A 610 19.36 -2.47 31.72
N LYS A 611 18.10 -2.54 32.14
CA LYS A 611 17.69 -2.55 33.55
C LYS A 611 16.87 -3.79 33.87
N CYS A 612 17.07 -4.30 35.08
CA CYS A 612 16.25 -5.33 35.69
C CYS A 612 15.76 -4.85 37.06
N ASP A 613 14.58 -5.30 37.45
CA ASP A 613 14.07 -5.13 38.80
C ASP A 613 14.79 -6.10 39.77
N PRO A 614 14.80 -5.85 41.09
CA PRO A 614 15.58 -6.65 42.06
C PRO A 614 14.87 -7.94 42.50
N VAL A 615 14.12 -8.57 41.59
CA VAL A 615 13.41 -9.84 41.85
C VAL A 615 14.39 -11.00 41.63
N PRO A 616 14.44 -12.02 42.51
CA PRO A 616 15.28 -13.18 42.25
C PRO A 616 14.91 -13.85 40.93
N THR A 617 15.80 -13.80 39.95
CA THR A 617 15.58 -14.43 38.65
C THR A 617 15.78 -15.94 38.72
N ARG A 618 15.01 -16.67 37.93
CA ARG A 618 15.10 -18.12 37.77
C ARG A 618 16.01 -18.57 36.64
N LEU A 619 17.05 -17.80 36.31
CA LEU A 619 18.06 -18.21 35.33
C LEU A 619 18.65 -19.63 35.61
N HIS A 620 18.67 -20.08 36.87
CA HIS A 620 19.06 -21.46 37.22
C HIS A 620 18.13 -22.56 36.64
N LEU A 621 16.91 -22.22 36.19
CA LEU A 621 15.97 -23.13 35.52
C LEU A 621 16.12 -23.13 33.99
N THR A 622 17.01 -22.32 33.44
CA THR A 622 17.33 -22.33 32.00
C THR A 622 18.16 -23.56 31.63
N ASP A 623 18.46 -23.69 30.34
CA ASP A 623 19.26 -24.78 29.78
C ASP A 623 20.55 -25.01 30.58
N SER A 624 20.96 -26.27 30.75
CA SER A 624 22.16 -26.63 31.49
C SER A 624 23.42 -25.95 30.95
N SER A 625 23.51 -25.74 29.63
CA SER A 625 24.63 -25.04 28.99
C SER A 625 24.72 -23.58 29.43
N ILE A 626 23.60 -22.86 29.42
CA ILE A 626 23.50 -21.46 29.87
C ILE A 626 23.82 -21.36 31.36
N ARG A 627 23.33 -22.30 32.16
CA ARG A 627 23.54 -22.33 33.62
C ARG A 627 25.00 -22.52 34.01
N GLU A 628 25.69 -23.45 33.34
CA GLU A 628 27.10 -23.74 33.59
C GLU A 628 27.98 -22.55 33.25
N VAL A 629 27.73 -21.90 32.11
CA VAL A 629 28.53 -20.74 31.69
C VAL A 629 28.26 -19.52 32.58
N LEU A 630 27.00 -19.23 32.94
CA LEU A 630 26.69 -18.12 33.85
C LEU A 630 27.01 -18.40 35.33
N ASN A 631 27.34 -19.65 35.68
CA ASN A 631 27.52 -20.14 37.05
C ASN A 631 26.33 -19.79 37.98
N VAL A 632 25.11 -19.95 37.48
CA VAL A 632 23.88 -19.59 38.21
C VAL A 632 23.21 -20.84 38.81
N ASN A 633 23.49 -21.11 40.08
CA ASN A 633 23.02 -22.34 40.75
C ASN A 633 21.77 -22.17 41.62
N ALA A 634 21.26 -20.94 41.78
CA ALA A 634 20.09 -20.65 42.60
C ALA A 634 19.34 -19.40 42.09
N SER A 635 18.10 -19.22 42.55
CA SER A 635 17.38 -17.95 42.38
C SER A 635 18.04 -16.86 43.23
N SER A 636 18.61 -15.85 42.59
CA SER A 636 19.24 -14.70 43.26
C SER A 636 18.97 -13.41 42.49
N ALA A 637 18.76 -12.31 43.21
CA ALA A 637 18.67 -10.98 42.60
C ALA A 637 20.02 -10.54 42.02
N GLU A 638 21.14 -11.09 42.51
CA GLU A 638 22.48 -10.85 41.96
C GLU A 638 22.62 -11.35 40.52
N ASN A 639 21.79 -12.32 40.09
CA ASN A 639 21.80 -12.83 38.73
C ASN A 639 21.11 -11.88 37.73
N ASN A 640 20.46 -10.80 38.21
CA ASN A 640 19.72 -9.88 37.36
C ASN A 640 20.62 -9.06 36.43
N LYS A 641 21.92 -8.94 36.76
CA LYS A 641 22.94 -8.38 35.88
C LYS A 641 23.13 -9.20 34.61
N TYR A 642 23.15 -10.54 34.72
CA TYR A 642 23.22 -11.43 33.56
C TYR A 642 21.94 -11.32 32.72
N LEU A 643 20.79 -11.24 33.38
CA LEU A 643 19.50 -11.06 32.71
C LEU A 643 19.41 -9.72 31.96
N ALA A 644 19.90 -8.63 32.55
CA ALA A 644 19.98 -7.32 31.90
C ALA A 644 20.91 -7.36 30.68
N ALA A 645 22.08 -7.97 30.82
CA ALA A 645 23.04 -8.13 29.73
C ALA A 645 22.46 -8.93 28.56
N LEU A 646 21.83 -10.08 28.82
CA LEU A 646 21.17 -10.91 27.79
C LEU A 646 20.09 -10.12 27.03
N ARG A 647 19.29 -9.31 27.73
CA ARG A 647 18.25 -8.46 27.12
C ARG A 647 18.83 -7.36 26.24
N GLY A 648 19.90 -6.71 26.70
CA GLY A 648 20.64 -5.69 25.93
C GLY A 648 21.22 -6.27 24.65
N LEU A 649 21.82 -7.46 24.73
CA LEU A 649 22.41 -8.16 23.59
C LEU A 649 21.37 -8.61 22.57
N TYR A 650 20.28 -9.22 23.03
CA TYR A 650 19.16 -9.60 22.15
C TYR A 650 18.62 -8.40 21.38
N LEU A 651 18.53 -7.24 22.04
CA LEU A 651 18.07 -6.01 21.40
C LEU A 651 19.05 -5.51 20.33
N LEU A 652 20.35 -5.48 20.65
CA LEU A 652 21.40 -5.09 19.70
C LEU A 652 21.38 -5.98 18.45
N GLU A 653 21.35 -7.30 18.65
CA GLU A 653 21.29 -8.26 17.57
C GLU A 653 20.05 -8.05 16.70
N SER A 654 18.89 -7.83 17.32
CA SER A 654 17.64 -7.62 16.61
C SER A 654 17.64 -6.36 15.76
N VAL A 655 18.35 -5.31 16.19
CA VAL A 655 18.61 -4.11 15.37
C VAL A 655 19.53 -4.45 14.21
N LEU A 656 20.70 -5.04 14.50
CA LEU A 656 21.72 -5.32 13.49
C LEU A 656 21.17 -6.21 12.37
N ASN A 657 20.35 -7.21 12.73
CA ASN A 657 19.67 -8.11 11.78
C ASN A 657 18.71 -7.42 10.81
N GLN A 658 18.22 -6.22 11.15
CA GLN A 658 17.34 -5.43 10.29
C GLN A 658 18.10 -4.34 9.52
N THR A 659 19.41 -4.21 9.75
CA THR A 659 20.27 -3.22 9.09
C THR A 659 21.21 -3.86 8.07
N LYS A 660 21.86 -3.03 7.24
CA LYS A 660 22.94 -3.44 6.31
C LYS A 660 24.17 -4.02 7.02
N PHE A 661 24.24 -3.90 8.35
CA PHE A 661 25.32 -4.40 9.19
C PHE A 661 25.12 -5.84 9.67
N LYS A 662 24.08 -6.53 9.21
CA LYS A 662 23.80 -7.92 9.59
C LYS A 662 25.01 -8.84 9.47
N GLU A 663 25.82 -8.70 8.42
CA GLU A 663 27.01 -9.54 8.23
C GLU A 663 28.17 -9.16 9.15
N GLN A 664 28.19 -7.94 9.68
CA GLN A 664 29.19 -7.46 10.64
C GLN A 664 28.77 -7.70 12.09
N LYS A 665 27.59 -8.31 12.34
CA LYS A 665 27.00 -8.52 13.66
C LYS A 665 27.99 -9.08 14.68
N HIS A 666 28.66 -10.19 14.34
CA HIS A 666 29.62 -10.85 15.24
C HIS A 666 30.83 -9.97 15.51
N SER A 667 31.37 -9.29 14.49
CA SER A 667 32.48 -8.35 14.68
C SER A 667 32.11 -7.18 15.58
N ILE A 668 30.87 -6.70 15.54
CA ILE A 668 30.38 -5.59 16.36
C ILE A 668 30.15 -6.04 17.80
N ILE A 669 29.56 -7.23 17.99
CA ILE A 669 29.37 -7.83 19.32
C ILE A 669 30.74 -8.08 19.97
N ASN A 670 31.73 -8.56 19.22
CA ASN A 670 33.06 -8.83 19.76
C ASN A 670 33.88 -7.56 20.09
N GLN A 671 33.36 -6.37 19.74
CA GLN A 671 33.92 -5.07 20.14
C GLN A 671 33.27 -4.51 21.42
N LEU A 672 32.34 -5.24 22.05
CA LEU A 672 31.79 -4.90 23.37
C LEU A 672 32.95 -4.68 24.36
N PRO A 673 32.93 -3.60 25.16
CA PRO A 673 33.96 -3.37 26.16
C PRO A 673 33.98 -4.55 27.14
N ALA A 674 35.04 -5.36 27.08
CA ALA A 674 35.25 -6.56 27.90
C ALA A 674 35.62 -6.24 29.37
N ASN A 675 35.27 -5.05 29.83
CA ASN A 675 35.65 -4.55 31.16
C ASN A 675 34.89 -5.24 32.29
N ASP A 676 33.89 -6.06 31.96
CA ASP A 676 33.17 -6.89 32.91
C ASP A 676 33.36 -8.38 32.55
N LYS A 677 33.95 -9.14 33.48
CA LYS A 677 34.18 -10.60 33.36
C LYS A 677 32.88 -11.35 32.99
N GLU A 678 31.76 -10.78 33.39
CA GLU A 678 30.39 -11.26 33.23
C GLU A 678 29.87 -11.10 31.80
N LEU A 679 30.24 -10.01 31.12
CA LEU A 679 29.92 -9.77 29.71
C LEU A 679 30.74 -10.67 28.78
N SER A 680 32.02 -10.89 29.09
CA SER A 680 32.87 -11.84 28.36
C SER A 680 32.30 -13.26 28.40
N THR A 681 31.70 -13.64 29.52
CA THR A 681 31.09 -14.95 29.73
C THR A 681 29.79 -15.12 28.90
N ILE A 682 29.02 -14.04 28.75
CA ILE A 682 27.81 -14.06 27.90
C ILE A 682 28.15 -14.03 26.41
N ILE A 683 29.20 -13.31 25.99
CA ILE A 683 29.65 -13.32 24.60
C ILE A 683 30.06 -14.74 24.18
N GLN A 684 30.74 -15.48 25.06
CA GLN A 684 31.08 -16.90 24.82
C GLN A 684 29.85 -17.82 24.69
N LEU A 685 28.73 -17.51 25.36
CA LEU A 685 27.47 -18.24 25.18
C LEU A 685 26.88 -18.04 23.79
N ILE A 686 26.91 -16.81 23.29
CA ILE A 686 26.42 -16.47 21.94
C ILE A 686 27.25 -17.19 20.87
N GLU A 687 28.56 -17.34 21.09
CA GLU A 687 29.45 -18.11 20.19
C GLU A 687 29.20 -19.62 20.24
N ALA A 688 28.58 -20.17 21.30
CA ALA A 688 28.33 -21.60 21.44
C ALA A 688 26.97 -22.06 20.88
N GLU A 689 26.00 -21.15 20.74
CA GLU A 689 24.67 -21.42 20.14
C GLU A 689 24.62 -21.22 18.60
N HIS A 690 25.72 -20.81 17.98
CA HIS A 690 25.90 -20.61 16.54
C HIS A 690 27.05 -21.45 15.99
#